data_AF-A0A2N1UBZ9-F1
#
_entry.id   AF-A0A2N1UBZ9-F1
#
_cell.length_a   1.000
_cell.length_b   1.000
_cell.length_c   1.000
_cell.angle_alpha   90.00
_cell.angle_beta   90.00
_cell.angle_gamma   90.00
#
_symmetry.space_group_name_H-M   'P 1'
#
loop_
_entity.id
_entity.type
_entity.pdbx_description
1 polymer ?
#
loop_
_entity_poly.entity_id
_entity_poly.type
_entity_poly.pdbx_seq_one_letter_code
_entity_poly.pdbx_strand_id
1 'polypeptide(L)'
;FAAGTVYTATVTLTPKAGFTLTGVAENFFTVAGGTSTNAANSGLVSIVFAATAEPVTAIGAITGIPMSGQTLTAGEITPVGATVDYRWQVSNDGVNAWLDISGAVTASYEVDPAKSAAGQYVRLVATGNGSYCGEVFSAAEKILGMPTMVSVTAGTFQRDATAANTSFVSAFSMSAHEITRAQFNVIMGTDPSNTSYSNGVSDPVQMANWYHAIAFCNKLSIAEGLTPVYTISGSTDPSVWGAVPTSDNPTWNAATCNWAADGYRLPTEMEWMWAAMGADTGNPGATNTTGYNKAYAGEGMGGAVGDYAWYFDNASSKTHPAGTKQANELGISDMSGNAWEFCWDWYNIYPENSNSDYRGAGTGSDRVMRGGSWAFAADKATVAFRNRSSPNYQGNGFGFRVVRSVIVPVTEIGGITGLPKSGQTLTAGALTPSYAAVTYQWQVSDDGSAGWADIAGVTTNTYVVDLAKTASGKYVRVAAAGKDSYSGTVYSSAKQIWGDYSSATIGTLKYVPAGSFQRDSDEANISIITKGFRMSQHEITRTQFSAIMGSDPSVTETSNGVTDPVQFTNWYCAIAFCNKLSIAEGLTPVYEVNSVDFSTLTYAAIPTTTNTDWDAATCNWSANGYRLPTEMEWMWAAMGADQDSQPGAVSGGVNLTGYAKPFAGSNSSNTVGDYAWSSDNSSFKTHPVGTKLANELGLYDMSGNVFEWCWDFFENYPSNTVYDYHGALTGSSGRVCRGGSGGSNPSYFPSRYSAGMASASNWKGFRVVRP
;
A
#
# COMPACT_ATOMS: atom_id res chain seq x y z
N PHE A 1 -43.03 26.49 57.14
CA PHE A 1 -42.07 27.59 57.32
C PHE A 1 -41.77 28.17 55.94
N ALA A 2 -41.84 29.50 55.76
CA ALA A 2 -41.45 30.19 54.54
C ALA A 2 -39.97 29.93 54.24
N ALA A 3 -39.59 29.90 52.96
CA ALA A 3 -38.22 29.66 52.51
C ALA A 3 -37.27 30.81 52.89
N GLY A 4 -35.98 30.51 53.06
CA GLY A 4 -34.95 31.49 53.41
C GLY A 4 -35.16 32.17 54.77
N THR A 5 -36.09 31.68 55.58
CA THR A 5 -36.57 32.40 56.76
C THR A 5 -35.98 31.77 58.02
N VAL A 6 -35.32 32.60 58.82
CA VAL A 6 -34.88 32.27 60.18
C VAL A 6 -36.09 32.30 61.11
N TYR A 7 -36.29 31.22 61.86
CA TYR A 7 -37.35 31.14 62.85
C TYR A 7 -36.77 31.23 64.25
N THR A 8 -37.42 32.04 65.09
CA THR A 8 -37.09 32.15 66.50
C THR A 8 -38.19 31.56 67.36
N ALA A 9 -37.83 30.73 68.33
CA ALA A 9 -38.75 30.23 69.34
C ALA A 9 -38.33 30.72 70.72
N THR A 10 -39.31 30.97 71.58
CA THR A 10 -39.07 31.30 72.99
C THR A 10 -39.68 30.22 73.86
N VAL A 11 -38.86 29.59 74.69
CA VAL A 11 -39.28 28.57 75.65
C VAL A 11 -39.21 29.16 77.05
N THR A 12 -40.31 29.06 77.79
CA THR A 12 -40.37 29.50 79.18
C THR A 12 -40.33 28.28 80.10
N LEU A 13 -39.32 28.21 80.95
CA LEU A 13 -39.12 27.15 81.94
C LEU A 13 -39.69 27.60 83.28
N THR A 14 -40.59 26.78 83.84
CA THR A 14 -41.17 26.99 85.17
C THR A 14 -40.51 26.03 86.17
N PRO A 15 -39.83 26.54 87.21
CA PRO A 15 -39.24 25.68 88.24
C PRO A 15 -40.30 24.85 88.96
N LYS A 16 -40.02 23.58 89.20
CA LYS A 16 -40.87 22.74 90.05
C LYS A 16 -40.73 23.20 91.52
N ALA A 17 -41.74 22.91 92.33
CA ALA A 17 -41.71 23.24 93.76
C ALA A 17 -40.43 22.71 94.42
N GLY A 18 -39.74 23.59 95.17
CA GLY A 18 -38.45 23.30 95.82
C GLY A 18 -37.20 23.63 94.98
N PHE A 19 -37.34 24.05 93.72
CA PHE A 19 -36.23 24.45 92.85
C PHE A 19 -36.30 25.94 92.47
N THR A 20 -35.14 26.57 92.25
CA THR A 20 -35.00 27.95 91.76
C THR A 20 -34.12 27.98 90.51
N LEU A 21 -34.25 29.04 89.70
CA LEU A 21 -33.33 29.32 88.59
C LEU A 21 -32.07 30.05 89.05
N THR A 22 -32.01 30.51 90.31
CA THR A 22 -30.81 31.12 90.89
C THR A 22 -29.63 30.15 90.84
N GLY A 23 -28.53 30.57 90.20
CA GLY A 23 -27.33 29.76 89.96
C GLY A 23 -27.24 29.18 88.54
N VAL A 24 -28.29 29.26 87.72
CA VAL A 24 -28.21 28.89 86.29
C VAL A 24 -27.41 29.95 85.54
N ALA A 25 -26.32 29.53 84.89
CA ALA A 25 -25.45 30.42 84.13
C ALA A 25 -26.14 30.97 82.87
N GLU A 26 -25.56 32.04 82.33
CA GLU A 26 -25.93 32.53 81.00
C GLU A 26 -25.66 31.44 79.95
N ASN A 27 -26.57 31.30 78.97
CA ASN A 27 -26.50 30.33 77.86
C ASN A 27 -26.31 28.86 78.30
N PHE A 28 -26.88 28.50 79.45
CA PHE A 28 -26.81 27.16 80.03
C PHE A 28 -27.61 26.11 79.24
N PHE A 29 -28.74 26.48 78.63
CA PHE A 29 -29.62 25.53 77.95
C PHE A 29 -29.24 25.33 76.48
N THR A 30 -29.31 24.08 76.00
CA THR A 30 -29.08 23.71 74.59
C THR A 30 -30.35 23.16 73.95
N VAL A 31 -30.66 23.57 72.73
CA VAL A 31 -31.74 23.00 71.92
C VAL A 31 -31.17 22.45 70.62
N ALA A 32 -31.45 21.18 70.30
CA ALA A 32 -30.96 20.57 69.07
C ALA A 32 -31.52 21.30 67.83
N GLY A 33 -30.65 21.58 66.86
CA GLY A 33 -31.01 22.23 65.59
C GLY A 33 -31.16 23.75 65.65
N GLY A 34 -30.94 24.39 66.81
CA GLY A 34 -30.99 25.85 66.93
C GLY A 34 -29.93 26.37 67.90
N THR A 35 -29.58 27.65 67.76
CA THR A 35 -28.71 28.35 68.71
C THR A 35 -29.58 28.89 69.83
N SER A 36 -29.43 28.35 71.03
CA SER A 36 -30.18 28.78 72.22
C SER A 36 -29.38 29.74 73.09
N THR A 37 -30.06 30.76 73.62
CA THR A 37 -29.51 31.75 74.56
C THR A 37 -30.46 31.94 75.74
N ASN A 38 -29.91 32.20 76.92
CA ASN A 38 -30.67 32.57 78.12
C ASN A 38 -29.83 33.48 79.01
N ALA A 39 -30.46 34.46 79.67
CA ALA A 39 -29.78 35.24 80.70
C ALA A 39 -29.51 34.39 81.96
N ALA A 40 -28.50 34.76 82.75
CA ALA A 40 -28.25 34.13 84.03
C ALA A 40 -29.48 34.24 84.95
N ASN A 41 -29.78 33.17 85.67
CA ASN A 41 -30.95 33.04 86.55
C ASN A 41 -32.33 33.15 85.87
N SER A 42 -32.40 33.09 84.53
CA SER A 42 -33.65 33.19 83.77
C SER A 42 -34.16 31.83 83.28
N GLY A 43 -35.47 31.65 83.28
CA GLY A 43 -36.16 30.51 82.68
C GLY A 43 -36.54 30.74 81.21
N LEU A 44 -36.22 31.91 80.66
CA LEU A 44 -36.54 32.26 79.28
C LEU A 44 -35.38 31.87 78.36
N VAL A 45 -35.61 30.90 77.48
CA VAL A 45 -34.64 30.44 76.48
C VAL A 45 -35.10 30.91 75.10
N SER A 46 -34.29 31.73 74.44
CA SER A 46 -34.50 32.16 73.06
C SER A 46 -33.71 31.26 72.12
N ILE A 47 -34.35 30.68 71.12
CA ILE A 47 -33.78 29.72 70.18
C ILE A 47 -33.89 30.30 68.79
N VAL A 48 -32.77 30.39 68.07
CA VAL A 48 -32.71 30.79 66.66
C VAL A 48 -32.39 29.57 65.83
N PHE A 49 -33.31 29.15 64.95
CA PHE A 49 -33.08 28.06 64.00
C PHE A 49 -32.41 28.61 62.73
N ALA A 50 -31.60 27.79 62.07
CA ALA A 50 -31.04 28.14 60.75
C ALA A 50 -32.16 28.46 59.75
N ALA A 51 -31.85 29.29 58.75
CA ALA A 51 -32.79 29.59 57.69
C ALA A 51 -33.26 28.30 57.00
N THR A 52 -34.55 28.21 56.74
CA THR A 52 -35.10 27.16 55.88
C THR A 52 -34.50 27.24 54.49
N ALA A 53 -34.21 26.09 53.88
CA ALA A 53 -33.60 26.05 52.56
C ALA A 53 -34.48 26.74 51.50
N GLU A 54 -33.85 27.44 50.56
CA GLU A 54 -34.53 28.10 49.44
C GLU A 54 -34.83 27.10 48.30
N PRO A 55 -36.01 27.14 47.67
CA PRO A 55 -36.30 26.23 46.58
C PRO A 55 -35.50 26.58 45.32
N VAL A 56 -34.94 25.57 44.65
CA VAL A 56 -34.60 25.68 43.23
C VAL A 56 -35.89 25.70 42.41
N THR A 57 -36.01 26.64 41.49
CA THR A 57 -37.28 26.93 40.79
C THR A 57 -37.25 26.64 39.30
N ALA A 58 -36.07 26.65 38.67
CA ALA A 58 -35.91 26.25 37.28
C ALA A 58 -34.49 25.78 36.95
N ILE A 59 -34.38 25.04 35.84
CA ILE A 59 -33.13 24.74 35.14
C ILE A 59 -33.31 25.10 33.65
N GLY A 60 -32.31 25.75 33.06
CA GLY A 60 -32.31 26.13 31.64
C GLY A 60 -32.27 24.94 30.68
N ALA A 61 -32.34 25.22 29.38
CA ALA A 61 -32.23 24.21 28.34
C ALA A 61 -30.87 23.48 28.39
N ILE A 62 -30.88 22.19 28.10
CA ILE A 62 -29.65 21.42 27.88
C ILE A 62 -28.93 21.98 26.65
N THR A 63 -27.62 22.13 26.72
CA THR A 63 -26.79 22.48 25.56
C THR A 63 -25.96 21.29 25.11
N GLY A 64 -25.65 21.22 23.82
CA GLY A 64 -24.96 20.08 23.20
C GLY A 64 -25.85 19.36 22.20
N ILE A 65 -25.29 18.40 21.48
CA ILE A 65 -26.04 17.58 20.52
C ILE A 65 -26.38 16.27 21.23
N PRO A 66 -27.67 15.88 21.37
CA PRO A 66 -28.06 14.64 22.02
C PRO A 66 -27.76 13.45 21.11
N MET A 67 -26.49 13.12 20.95
CA MET A 67 -25.97 12.12 20.03
C MET A 67 -24.86 11.32 20.72
N SER A 68 -24.77 10.02 20.44
CA SER A 68 -23.74 9.14 21.00
C SER A 68 -22.33 9.75 20.93
N GLY A 69 -21.58 9.69 22.04
CA GLY A 69 -20.23 10.26 22.17
C GLY A 69 -20.17 11.78 22.30
N GLN A 70 -21.31 12.49 22.24
CA GLN A 70 -21.36 13.93 22.47
C GLN A 70 -21.67 14.26 23.92
N THR A 71 -21.14 15.38 24.39
CA THR A 71 -21.41 15.89 25.74
C THR A 71 -22.62 16.81 25.73
N LEU A 72 -23.60 16.47 26.56
CA LEU A 72 -24.69 17.34 26.97
C LEU A 72 -24.31 18.06 28.25
N THR A 73 -24.67 19.34 28.37
CA THR A 73 -24.37 20.16 29.53
C THR A 73 -25.65 20.79 30.09
N ALA A 74 -25.72 20.85 31.42
CA ALA A 74 -26.80 21.46 32.17
C ALA A 74 -27.00 22.93 31.80
N GLY A 75 -28.24 23.37 31.67
CA GLY A 75 -28.58 24.78 31.62
C GLY A 75 -28.41 25.47 32.98
N GLU A 76 -28.53 26.80 32.99
CA GLU A 76 -28.40 27.60 34.22
C GLU A 76 -29.48 27.26 35.26
N ILE A 77 -29.10 27.20 36.54
CA ILE A 77 -30.01 26.96 37.67
C ILE A 77 -30.58 28.29 38.18
N THR A 78 -31.87 28.29 38.53
CA THR A 78 -32.54 29.42 39.18
C THR A 78 -32.94 29.06 40.63
N PRO A 79 -32.57 29.88 41.64
CA PRO A 79 -31.81 31.13 41.54
C PRO A 79 -30.33 30.92 41.18
N VAL A 80 -29.71 31.92 40.54
CA VAL A 80 -28.30 31.88 40.15
C VAL A 80 -27.41 31.71 41.38
N GLY A 81 -26.49 30.74 41.33
CA GLY A 81 -25.63 30.40 42.46
C GLY A 81 -26.20 29.35 43.42
N ALA A 82 -27.38 28.80 43.13
CA ALA A 82 -27.90 27.67 43.89
C ALA A 82 -27.00 26.43 43.75
N THR A 83 -26.79 25.74 44.87
CA THR A 83 -26.04 24.48 44.91
C THR A 83 -27.01 23.30 44.69
N VAL A 84 -26.66 22.42 43.76
CA VAL A 84 -27.51 21.30 43.34
C VAL A 84 -26.70 20.02 43.14
N ASP A 85 -27.36 18.88 43.34
CA ASP A 85 -26.91 17.57 42.86
C ASP A 85 -27.59 17.27 41.53
N TYR A 86 -26.82 16.76 40.56
CA TYR A 86 -27.31 16.43 39.23
C TYR A 86 -27.57 14.92 39.10
N ARG A 87 -28.61 14.56 38.34
CA ARG A 87 -28.80 13.20 37.82
C ARG A 87 -29.43 13.24 36.43
N TRP A 88 -28.79 12.59 35.48
CA TRP A 88 -29.34 12.43 34.14
C TRP A 88 -30.29 11.23 34.09
N GLN A 89 -31.37 11.39 33.34
CA GLN A 89 -32.40 10.37 33.19
C GLN A 89 -32.66 10.08 31.72
N VAL A 90 -33.08 8.85 31.43
CA VAL A 90 -33.49 8.38 30.10
C VAL A 90 -34.94 7.88 30.12
N SER A 91 -35.67 8.08 29.01
CA SER A 91 -37.02 7.58 28.79
C SER A 91 -37.20 7.12 27.34
N ASN A 92 -38.07 6.14 27.10
CA ASN A 92 -38.41 5.68 25.75
C ASN A 92 -39.37 6.63 25.01
N ASP A 93 -40.23 7.34 25.74
CA ASP A 93 -41.30 8.17 25.16
C ASP A 93 -41.10 9.68 25.40
N GLY A 94 -40.14 10.06 26.25
CA GLY A 94 -39.83 11.44 26.60
C GLY A 94 -40.86 12.09 27.52
N VAL A 95 -41.80 11.31 28.06
CA VAL A 95 -42.89 11.81 28.90
C VAL A 95 -42.95 11.04 30.21
N ASN A 96 -42.93 9.71 30.16
CA ASN A 96 -43.10 8.81 31.30
C ASN A 96 -41.86 7.93 31.54
N ALA A 97 -41.91 7.13 32.61
CA ALA A 97 -40.95 6.04 32.87
C ALA A 97 -39.47 6.43 32.79
N TRP A 98 -39.12 7.57 33.39
CA TRP A 98 -37.75 8.06 33.46
C TRP A 98 -36.89 7.20 34.40
N LEU A 99 -35.74 6.74 33.90
CA LEU A 99 -34.76 5.95 34.64
C LEU A 99 -33.46 6.72 34.78
N ASP A 100 -32.83 6.67 35.96
CA ASP A 100 -31.53 7.30 36.18
C ASP A 100 -30.44 6.61 35.36
N ILE A 101 -29.63 7.40 34.66
CA ILE A 101 -28.48 6.93 33.90
C ILE A 101 -27.32 6.72 34.87
N SER A 102 -26.93 5.46 35.07
CA SER A 102 -25.91 5.09 36.04
C SER A 102 -24.57 5.81 35.81
N GLY A 103 -24.13 6.54 36.86
CA GLY A 103 -22.88 7.32 36.88
C GLY A 103 -22.98 8.73 36.28
N ALA A 104 -24.10 9.11 35.65
CA ALA A 104 -24.30 10.43 35.08
C ALA A 104 -24.86 11.40 36.13
N VAL A 105 -24.00 11.82 37.06
CA VAL A 105 -24.36 12.64 38.24
C VAL A 105 -23.69 14.03 38.26
N THR A 106 -23.15 14.46 37.12
CA THR A 106 -22.50 15.78 37.01
C THR A 106 -23.33 16.71 36.13
N ALA A 107 -22.95 17.99 36.10
CA ALA A 107 -23.54 18.98 35.20
C ALA A 107 -23.32 18.65 33.71
N SER A 108 -22.60 17.59 33.37
CA SER A 108 -22.41 17.11 32.01
C SER A 108 -22.62 15.61 31.89
N TYR A 109 -23.05 15.19 30.70
CA TYR A 109 -23.25 13.79 30.35
C TYR A 109 -22.78 13.54 28.92
N GLU A 110 -21.76 12.70 28.77
CA GLU A 110 -21.40 12.14 27.48
C GLU A 110 -22.40 11.02 27.13
N VAL A 111 -23.14 11.18 26.04
CA VAL A 111 -24.18 10.24 25.63
C VAL A 111 -23.57 8.88 25.33
N ASP A 112 -23.81 7.94 26.23
CA ASP A 112 -23.32 6.57 26.16
C ASP A 112 -24.41 5.70 25.52
N PRO A 113 -24.19 5.15 24.31
CA PRO A 113 -25.19 4.38 23.59
C PRO A 113 -25.59 3.09 24.32
N ALA A 114 -24.76 2.58 25.24
CA ALA A 114 -25.10 1.43 26.08
C ALA A 114 -26.08 1.77 27.23
N LYS A 115 -26.23 3.06 27.56
CA LYS A 115 -27.08 3.53 28.66
C LYS A 115 -28.27 4.38 28.20
N SER A 116 -28.13 5.02 27.06
CA SER A 116 -29.15 5.86 26.46
C SER A 116 -29.05 5.76 24.93
N ALA A 117 -29.90 4.92 24.34
CA ALA A 117 -29.87 4.57 22.93
C ALA A 117 -30.55 5.63 22.06
N ALA A 118 -30.20 5.63 20.77
CA ALA A 118 -30.87 6.43 19.75
C ALA A 118 -32.40 6.18 19.77
N GLY A 119 -33.17 7.26 19.65
CA GLY A 119 -34.63 7.23 19.70
C GLY A 119 -35.21 7.44 21.11
N GLN A 120 -34.43 7.17 22.17
CA GLN A 120 -34.81 7.51 23.54
C GLN A 120 -34.67 9.01 23.79
N TYR A 121 -35.14 9.48 24.94
CA TYR A 121 -35.06 10.86 25.38
C TYR A 121 -34.24 10.94 26.64
N VAL A 122 -33.47 12.01 26.78
CA VAL A 122 -32.72 12.33 27.99
C VAL A 122 -33.21 13.63 28.60
N ARG A 123 -33.15 13.71 29.92
CA ARG A 123 -33.33 14.96 30.65
C ARG A 123 -32.38 15.01 31.83
N LEU A 124 -32.18 16.19 32.36
CA LEU A 124 -31.42 16.41 33.58
C LEU A 124 -32.37 16.77 34.73
N VAL A 125 -32.11 16.17 35.88
CA VAL A 125 -32.74 16.54 37.15
C VAL A 125 -31.69 17.23 38.01
N ALA A 126 -32.04 18.39 38.56
CA ALA A 126 -31.24 19.11 39.53
C ALA A 126 -31.99 19.21 40.85
N THR A 127 -31.40 18.68 41.92
CA THR A 127 -31.97 18.67 43.27
C THR A 127 -31.20 19.66 44.15
N GLY A 128 -31.88 20.63 44.74
CA GLY A 128 -31.28 21.61 45.65
C GLY A 128 -30.63 20.93 46.86
N ASN A 129 -29.41 21.35 47.21
CA ASN A 129 -28.69 20.87 48.38
C ASN A 129 -28.12 22.02 49.22
N GLY A 130 -27.64 21.71 50.43
CA GLY A 130 -27.10 22.71 51.36
C GLY A 130 -28.18 23.71 51.81
N SER A 131 -28.03 24.97 51.41
CA SER A 131 -29.01 26.03 51.68
C SER A 131 -30.19 26.03 50.69
N TYR A 132 -30.21 25.12 49.74
CA TYR A 132 -31.26 24.98 48.74
C TYR A 132 -31.99 23.64 48.86
N CYS A 133 -33.22 23.58 48.38
CA CYS A 133 -34.07 22.39 48.39
C CYS A 133 -34.95 22.33 47.14
N GLY A 134 -35.73 21.26 46.99
CA GLY A 134 -36.61 21.06 45.84
C GLY A 134 -35.90 20.46 44.64
N GLU A 135 -36.66 20.21 43.58
CA GLU A 135 -36.19 19.51 42.40
C GLU A 135 -36.78 20.14 41.14
N VAL A 136 -35.94 20.32 40.13
CA VAL A 136 -36.30 20.88 38.83
C VAL A 136 -35.81 19.96 37.71
N PHE A 137 -36.55 19.96 36.60
CA PHE A 137 -36.31 19.10 35.44
C PHE A 137 -36.04 19.96 34.21
N SER A 138 -35.03 19.60 33.43
CA SER A 138 -34.84 20.19 32.10
C SER A 138 -35.94 19.73 31.14
N ALA A 139 -36.04 20.39 29.99
CA ALA A 139 -36.74 19.82 28.84
C ALA A 139 -36.11 18.46 28.46
N ALA A 140 -36.93 17.58 27.89
CA ALA A 140 -36.49 16.28 27.38
C ALA A 140 -35.92 16.45 25.97
N GLU A 141 -34.70 15.95 25.75
CA GLU A 141 -34.00 15.97 24.47
C GLU A 141 -33.99 14.57 23.89
N LYS A 142 -34.44 14.40 22.64
CA LYS A 142 -34.40 13.10 21.98
C LYS A 142 -32.97 12.78 21.59
N ILE A 143 -32.46 11.60 21.98
CA ILE A 143 -31.20 11.07 21.48
C ILE A 143 -31.36 10.67 20.03
N LEU A 144 -30.47 11.19 19.22
CA LEU A 144 -30.50 11.08 17.78
C LEU A 144 -29.59 9.95 17.35
N GLY A 145 -30.08 9.12 16.43
CA GLY A 145 -29.27 8.09 15.80
C GLY A 145 -28.44 8.70 14.69
N MET A 146 -27.12 8.50 14.75
CA MET A 146 -26.27 8.58 13.57
C MET A 146 -26.78 7.61 12.50
N PRO A 147 -26.45 7.82 11.21
CA PRO A 147 -26.66 6.78 10.23
C PRO A 147 -25.95 5.49 10.68
N THR A 148 -26.69 4.39 10.82
CA THR A 148 -26.09 3.07 11.02
C THR A 148 -25.23 2.76 9.81
N MET A 149 -23.93 2.58 10.00
CA MET A 149 -22.99 2.30 8.91
C MET A 149 -22.81 0.79 8.72
N VAL A 150 -22.99 0.33 7.48
CA VAL A 150 -22.82 -1.05 7.04
C VAL A 150 -21.48 -1.18 6.32
N SER A 151 -20.67 -2.17 6.69
CA SER A 151 -19.40 -2.45 6.02
C SER A 151 -19.63 -3.05 4.63
N VAL A 152 -18.93 -2.49 3.64
CA VAL A 152 -18.93 -2.95 2.26
C VAL A 152 -17.51 -3.40 1.91
N THR A 153 -17.35 -4.68 1.59
CA THR A 153 -16.04 -5.27 1.26
C THR A 153 -15.53 -4.77 -0.08
N ALA A 154 -14.20 -4.72 -0.26
CA ALA A 154 -13.61 -4.39 -1.54
C ALA A 154 -13.95 -5.45 -2.61
N GLY A 155 -14.01 -5.05 -3.88
CA GLY A 155 -14.26 -6.00 -4.96
C GLY A 155 -14.29 -5.37 -6.36
N THR A 156 -14.38 -6.24 -7.37
CA THR A 156 -14.42 -5.86 -8.78
C THR A 156 -15.76 -6.24 -9.39
N PHE A 157 -16.34 -5.37 -10.22
CA PHE A 157 -17.59 -5.66 -10.93
C PHE A 157 -17.59 -5.12 -12.36
N GLN A 158 -18.39 -5.73 -13.24
CA GLN A 158 -18.71 -5.19 -14.55
C GLN A 158 -19.76 -4.08 -14.43
N ARG A 159 -19.48 -2.92 -15.01
CA ARG A 159 -20.42 -1.77 -14.99
C ARG A 159 -21.56 -1.92 -15.99
N ASP A 160 -21.35 -2.72 -17.03
CA ASP A 160 -22.27 -2.96 -18.14
C ASP A 160 -21.99 -4.32 -18.79
N ALA A 161 -22.66 -4.64 -19.91
CA ALA A 161 -22.51 -5.92 -20.61
C ALA A 161 -21.15 -6.15 -21.31
N THR A 162 -20.28 -5.14 -21.35
CA THR A 162 -18.95 -5.23 -21.94
C THR A 162 -17.98 -5.83 -20.92
N ALA A 163 -17.47 -7.03 -21.19
CA ALA A 163 -16.67 -7.77 -20.22
C ALA A 163 -15.40 -7.04 -19.73
N ALA A 164 -14.81 -6.18 -20.56
CA ALA A 164 -13.63 -5.39 -20.22
C ALA A 164 -13.94 -4.18 -19.31
N ASN A 165 -15.19 -3.73 -19.24
CA ASN A 165 -15.59 -2.53 -18.49
C ASN A 165 -15.78 -2.87 -17.00
N THR A 166 -14.68 -3.12 -16.29
CA THR A 166 -14.68 -3.50 -14.87
C THR A 166 -14.22 -2.38 -13.96
N SER A 167 -14.84 -2.25 -12.78
CA SER A 167 -14.44 -1.30 -11.75
C SER A 167 -14.07 -2.05 -10.48
N PHE A 168 -12.89 -1.76 -9.94
CA PHE A 168 -12.52 -2.12 -8.59
C PHE A 168 -12.92 -0.99 -7.63
N VAL A 169 -13.47 -1.37 -6.48
CA VAL A 169 -13.84 -0.46 -5.39
C VAL A 169 -13.18 -0.96 -4.11
N SER A 170 -12.44 -0.08 -3.45
CA SER A 170 -11.86 -0.29 -2.13
C SER A 170 -12.94 -0.50 -1.06
N ALA A 171 -12.60 -1.10 0.07
CA ALA A 171 -13.55 -1.27 1.16
C ALA A 171 -13.99 0.08 1.74
N PHE A 172 -15.27 0.19 2.09
CA PHE A 172 -15.86 1.39 2.68
C PHE A 172 -17.02 0.99 3.59
N SER A 173 -17.61 1.96 4.30
CA SER A 173 -18.87 1.77 5.01
C SER A 173 -19.95 2.70 4.45
N MET A 174 -21.20 2.25 4.37
CA MET A 174 -22.33 3.03 3.83
C MET A 174 -23.48 3.09 4.83
N SER A 175 -24.21 4.21 4.90
CA SER A 175 -25.40 4.28 5.73
C SER A 175 -26.45 3.26 5.28
N ALA A 176 -27.07 2.57 6.25
CA ALA A 176 -28.02 1.47 6.02
C ALA A 176 -29.26 1.89 5.22
N HIS A 177 -29.61 3.18 5.25
CA HIS A 177 -30.66 3.81 4.46
C HIS A 177 -30.28 5.27 4.18
N GLU A 178 -31.12 6.02 3.47
CA GLU A 178 -30.88 7.45 3.20
C GLU A 178 -30.90 8.29 4.49
N ILE A 179 -30.29 9.47 4.42
CA ILE A 179 -30.33 10.43 5.53
C ILE A 179 -31.76 10.91 5.73
N THR A 180 -32.28 10.74 6.95
CA THR A 180 -33.65 11.14 7.30
C THR A 180 -33.77 12.64 7.54
N ARG A 181 -34.99 13.17 7.44
CA ARG A 181 -35.32 14.56 7.78
C ARG A 181 -34.91 14.93 9.21
N ALA A 182 -35.14 14.03 10.17
CA ALA A 182 -34.72 14.20 11.55
C ALA A 182 -33.19 14.33 11.68
N GLN A 183 -32.43 13.44 11.04
CA GLN A 183 -30.96 13.50 11.05
C GLN A 183 -30.44 14.77 10.38
N PHE A 184 -31.01 15.15 9.24
CA PHE A 184 -30.60 16.35 8.52
C PHE A 184 -30.83 17.61 9.33
N ASN A 185 -32.03 17.79 9.89
CA ASN A 185 -32.40 18.99 10.66
C ASN A 185 -31.49 19.22 11.87
N VAL A 186 -31.01 18.14 12.50
CA VAL A 186 -30.11 18.22 13.65
C VAL A 186 -28.75 18.78 13.24
N ILE A 187 -28.17 18.21 12.20
CA ILE A 187 -26.82 18.55 11.77
C ILE A 187 -26.78 19.91 11.08
N MET A 188 -27.82 20.23 10.30
CA MET A 188 -27.87 21.43 9.47
C MET A 188 -28.66 22.58 10.11
N GLY A 189 -29.44 22.30 11.16
CA GLY A 189 -30.29 23.27 11.86
C GLY A 189 -31.65 23.54 11.19
N THR A 190 -31.82 23.19 9.91
CA THR A 190 -33.05 23.42 9.15
C THR A 190 -33.34 22.26 8.18
N ASP A 191 -34.57 21.74 8.20
CA ASP A 191 -35.09 20.77 7.24
C ASP A 191 -35.60 21.47 5.95
N PRO A 192 -34.98 21.25 4.77
CA PRO A 192 -35.41 21.85 3.51
C PRO A 192 -36.64 21.17 2.90
N SER A 193 -37.08 20.04 3.47
CA SER A 193 -38.09 19.16 2.88
C SER A 193 -39.46 19.82 2.71
N ASN A 194 -40.10 19.56 1.57
CA ASN A 194 -41.51 19.89 1.38
C ASN A 194 -42.39 18.84 2.07
N THR A 195 -43.01 19.20 3.19
CA THR A 195 -43.85 18.29 4.01
C THR A 195 -45.08 17.77 3.29
N SER A 196 -45.51 18.40 2.18
CA SER A 196 -46.62 17.88 1.36
C SER A 196 -46.29 16.52 0.73
N TYR A 197 -44.99 16.26 0.48
CA TYR A 197 -44.47 15.06 -0.17
C TYR A 197 -43.78 14.08 0.80
N SER A 198 -44.04 14.20 2.11
CA SER A 198 -43.46 13.35 3.15
C SER A 198 -44.51 12.94 4.19
N ASN A 199 -44.32 11.77 4.80
CA ASN A 199 -45.18 11.19 5.83
C ASN A 199 -44.70 11.49 7.26
N GLY A 200 -43.45 11.90 7.46
CA GLY A 200 -42.92 12.19 8.79
C GLY A 200 -41.45 12.56 8.78
N VAL A 201 -40.87 12.74 9.96
CA VAL A 201 -39.44 13.10 10.12
C VAL A 201 -38.49 11.90 9.92
N SER A 202 -39.04 10.68 9.88
CA SER A 202 -38.28 9.45 9.58
C SER A 202 -38.12 9.17 8.09
N ASP A 203 -38.79 9.93 7.23
CA ASP A 203 -38.60 9.88 5.78
C ASP A 203 -37.22 10.43 5.38
N PRO A 204 -36.69 10.06 4.20
CA PRO A 204 -35.49 10.68 3.65
C PRO A 204 -35.66 12.19 3.54
N VAL A 205 -34.59 12.93 3.84
CA VAL A 205 -34.54 14.35 3.54
C VAL A 205 -34.67 14.53 2.03
N GLN A 206 -35.56 15.43 1.63
CA GLN A 206 -35.73 15.83 0.24
C GLN A 206 -35.61 17.34 0.10
N MET A 207 -35.56 17.84 -1.14
CA MET A 207 -35.21 19.23 -1.43
C MET A 207 -33.80 19.63 -0.95
N ALA A 208 -32.96 18.66 -0.54
CA ALA A 208 -31.55 18.85 -0.31
C ALA A 208 -30.82 18.73 -1.65
N ASN A 209 -30.12 19.78 -2.06
CA ASN A 209 -29.25 19.73 -3.24
C ASN A 209 -27.86 19.14 -2.89
N TRP A 210 -27.00 18.99 -3.89
CA TRP A 210 -25.68 18.40 -3.68
C TRP A 210 -24.82 19.21 -2.69
N TYR A 211 -24.94 20.54 -2.69
CA TYR A 211 -24.23 21.40 -1.74
C TYR A 211 -24.67 21.17 -0.29
N HIS A 212 -25.97 20.96 -0.05
CA HIS A 212 -26.48 20.59 1.27
C HIS A 212 -25.88 19.27 1.74
N ALA A 213 -25.78 18.28 0.84
CA ALA A 213 -25.25 16.97 1.18
C ALA A 213 -23.77 17.01 1.59
N ILE A 214 -22.92 17.74 0.87
CA ILE A 214 -21.50 17.85 1.24
C ILE A 214 -21.27 18.68 2.52
N ALA A 215 -22.10 19.69 2.78
CA ALA A 215 -22.07 20.45 4.03
C ALA A 215 -22.51 19.57 5.22
N PHE A 216 -23.57 18.78 5.04
CA PHE A 216 -24.01 17.79 6.03
C PHE A 216 -22.90 16.79 6.36
N CYS A 217 -22.23 16.24 5.34
CA CYS A 217 -21.14 15.28 5.53
C CYS A 217 -20.00 15.84 6.42
N ASN A 218 -19.53 17.06 6.14
CA ASN A 218 -18.47 17.65 6.96
C ASN A 218 -18.96 18.03 8.36
N LYS A 219 -20.17 18.59 8.50
CA LYS A 219 -20.73 18.90 9.83
C LYS A 219 -20.91 17.65 10.68
N LEU A 220 -21.39 16.55 10.09
CA LEU A 220 -21.50 15.26 10.77
C LEU A 220 -20.13 14.72 11.16
N SER A 221 -19.14 14.82 10.27
CA SER A 221 -17.76 14.41 10.57
C SER A 221 -17.19 15.17 11.78
N ILE A 222 -17.33 16.49 11.80
CA ILE A 222 -16.90 17.33 12.94
C ILE A 222 -17.67 16.95 14.21
N ALA A 223 -18.99 16.77 14.11
CA ALA A 223 -19.83 16.36 15.23
C ALA A 223 -19.48 14.98 15.77
N GLU A 224 -18.79 14.12 15.02
CA GLU A 224 -18.32 12.80 15.47
C GLU A 224 -16.82 12.76 15.77
N GLY A 225 -16.12 13.89 15.71
CA GLY A 225 -14.67 13.96 15.93
C GLY A 225 -13.82 13.33 14.82
N LEU A 226 -14.40 13.12 13.64
CA LEU A 226 -13.74 12.56 12.46
C LEU A 226 -13.07 13.66 11.63
N THR A 227 -12.11 13.28 10.79
CA THR A 227 -11.46 14.20 9.85
C THR A 227 -12.43 14.54 8.71
N PRO A 228 -12.84 15.81 8.53
CA PRO A 228 -13.77 16.17 7.46
C PRO A 228 -13.14 16.01 6.08
N VAL A 229 -13.93 15.58 5.11
CA VAL A 229 -13.44 15.16 3.77
C VAL A 229 -13.41 16.31 2.77
N TYR A 230 -14.37 17.23 2.82
CA TYR A 230 -14.55 18.24 1.78
C TYR A 230 -13.83 19.54 2.13
N THR A 231 -13.21 20.17 1.14
CA THR A 231 -12.63 21.51 1.27
C THR A 231 -13.30 22.46 0.29
N ILE A 232 -13.82 23.58 0.80
CA ILE A 232 -14.34 24.70 0.01
C ILE A 232 -13.59 25.96 0.43
N SER A 233 -13.11 26.73 -0.54
CA SER A 233 -12.33 27.96 -0.29
C SER A 233 -11.15 27.76 0.68
N GLY A 234 -10.51 26.58 0.64
CA GLY A 234 -9.36 26.26 1.49
C GLY A 234 -9.69 25.87 2.94
N SER A 235 -10.97 25.75 3.32
CA SER A 235 -11.40 25.33 4.65
C SER A 235 -12.19 24.02 4.60
N THR A 236 -11.99 23.15 5.59
CA THR A 236 -12.81 21.96 5.85
C THR A 236 -13.98 22.24 6.81
N ASP A 237 -14.03 23.42 7.44
CA ASP A 237 -15.09 23.81 8.38
C ASP A 237 -16.28 24.48 7.66
N PRO A 238 -17.47 23.85 7.64
CA PRO A 238 -18.65 24.44 7.01
C PRO A 238 -19.16 25.73 7.68
N SER A 239 -18.73 26.06 8.91
CA SER A 239 -19.13 27.29 9.60
C SER A 239 -18.65 28.56 8.87
N VAL A 240 -17.57 28.46 8.08
CA VAL A 240 -16.96 29.58 7.34
C VAL A 240 -17.25 29.54 5.83
N TRP A 241 -18.03 28.58 5.33
CA TRP A 241 -18.37 28.47 3.91
C TRP A 241 -19.48 29.42 3.45
N GLY A 242 -20.18 30.06 4.39
CA GLY A 242 -21.36 30.87 4.13
C GLY A 242 -22.64 30.03 3.95
N ALA A 243 -23.70 30.67 3.47
CA ALA A 243 -24.97 30.00 3.23
C ALA A 243 -24.85 28.97 2.10
N VAL A 244 -25.51 27.82 2.25
CA VAL A 244 -25.57 26.79 1.20
C VAL A 244 -26.28 27.36 -0.04
N PRO A 245 -25.67 27.33 -1.23
CA PRO A 245 -26.26 27.91 -2.43
C PRO A 245 -27.52 27.17 -2.89
N THR A 246 -28.48 27.91 -3.44
CA THR A 246 -29.67 27.39 -4.15
C THR A 246 -29.61 27.64 -5.67
N SER A 247 -28.57 28.34 -6.13
CA SER A 247 -28.23 28.55 -7.54
C SER A 247 -26.85 27.99 -7.84
N ASP A 248 -26.50 27.86 -9.13
CA ASP A 248 -25.18 27.41 -9.54
C ASP A 248 -24.07 28.27 -8.89
N ASN A 249 -23.03 27.62 -8.39
CA ASN A 249 -21.99 28.29 -7.63
C ASN A 249 -20.60 27.71 -7.94
N PRO A 250 -19.72 28.45 -8.63
CA PRO A 250 -18.43 27.93 -9.07
C PRO A 250 -17.50 27.57 -7.91
N THR A 251 -17.60 28.27 -6.77
CA THR A 251 -16.79 27.98 -5.57
C THR A 251 -17.18 26.64 -4.96
N TRP A 252 -18.47 26.34 -4.86
CA TRP A 252 -18.95 25.06 -4.34
C TRP A 252 -18.77 23.93 -5.36
N ASN A 253 -18.87 24.21 -6.66
CA ASN A 253 -18.55 23.26 -7.73
C ASN A 253 -17.08 22.81 -7.70
N ALA A 254 -16.18 23.70 -7.26
CA ALA A 254 -14.75 23.43 -7.12
C ALA A 254 -14.36 22.76 -5.79
N ALA A 255 -15.33 22.29 -4.99
CA ALA A 255 -15.04 21.53 -3.77
C ALA A 255 -14.09 20.36 -4.06
N THR A 256 -13.10 20.15 -3.19
CA THR A 256 -12.20 19.00 -3.27
C THR A 256 -12.51 18.00 -2.18
N CYS A 257 -12.17 16.72 -2.40
CA CYS A 257 -12.38 15.63 -1.45
C CYS A 257 -11.04 15.03 -1.05
N ASN A 258 -10.78 14.96 0.26
CA ASN A 258 -9.64 14.23 0.84
C ASN A 258 -10.02 12.77 1.04
N TRP A 259 -9.55 11.91 0.15
CA TRP A 259 -9.89 10.48 0.14
C TRP A 259 -9.19 9.65 1.22
N ALA A 260 -8.19 10.24 1.88
CA ALA A 260 -7.49 9.66 3.03
C ALA A 260 -8.13 10.02 4.39
N ALA A 261 -9.13 10.90 4.40
CA ALA A 261 -9.86 11.23 5.61
C ALA A 261 -10.88 10.13 5.97
N ASP A 262 -11.13 9.96 7.27
CA ASP A 262 -12.02 8.96 7.86
C ASP A 262 -13.47 9.45 8.09
N GLY A 263 -13.74 10.71 7.74
CA GLY A 263 -15.05 11.34 7.82
C GLY A 263 -16.05 10.88 6.76
N TYR A 264 -17.27 11.43 6.88
CA TYR A 264 -18.38 11.15 5.99
C TYR A 264 -18.22 11.87 4.66
N ARG A 265 -18.68 11.21 3.59
CA ARG A 265 -18.76 11.75 2.22
C ARG A 265 -19.96 11.17 1.48
N LEU A 266 -20.32 11.76 0.36
CA LEU A 266 -21.16 11.11 -0.64
C LEU A 266 -20.44 9.88 -1.23
N PRO A 267 -21.17 8.80 -1.57
CA PRO A 267 -20.60 7.69 -2.33
C PRO A 267 -20.11 8.19 -3.70
N THR A 268 -19.03 7.59 -4.19
CA THR A 268 -18.79 7.59 -5.63
C THR A 268 -19.87 6.77 -6.32
N GLU A 269 -20.06 7.01 -7.61
CA GLU A 269 -21.00 6.26 -8.42
C GLU A 269 -20.68 4.74 -8.41
N MET A 270 -19.39 4.40 -8.39
CA MET A 270 -18.94 3.01 -8.36
C MET A 270 -19.18 2.35 -6.99
N GLU A 271 -18.94 3.06 -5.89
CA GLU A 271 -19.29 2.58 -4.55
C GLU A 271 -20.79 2.37 -4.40
N TRP A 272 -21.60 3.31 -4.91
CA TRP A 272 -23.05 3.20 -4.88
C TRP A 272 -23.53 1.93 -5.60
N MET A 273 -23.05 1.71 -6.82
CA MET A 273 -23.37 0.49 -7.58
C MET A 273 -22.94 -0.77 -6.83
N TRP A 274 -21.70 -0.79 -6.34
CA TRP A 274 -21.14 -1.95 -5.66
C TRP A 274 -21.96 -2.35 -4.43
N ALA A 275 -22.36 -1.37 -3.62
CA ALA A 275 -23.26 -1.58 -2.50
C ALA A 275 -24.65 -2.04 -2.96
N ALA A 276 -25.25 -1.42 -3.98
CA ALA A 276 -26.57 -1.78 -4.50
C ALA A 276 -26.61 -3.21 -5.08
N MET A 277 -25.51 -3.68 -5.65
CA MET A 277 -25.35 -5.06 -6.14
C MET A 277 -25.16 -6.10 -5.02
N GLY A 278 -24.98 -5.67 -3.77
CA GLY A 278 -24.75 -6.55 -2.61
C GLY A 278 -23.29 -6.93 -2.39
N ALA A 279 -22.34 -6.23 -3.01
CA ALA A 279 -20.89 -6.46 -2.93
C ALA A 279 -20.42 -7.92 -3.14
N ASP A 280 -21.19 -8.69 -3.91
CA ASP A 280 -20.93 -10.09 -4.28
C ASP A 280 -20.51 -10.98 -3.09
N THR A 281 -21.18 -10.82 -1.94
CA THR A 281 -20.89 -11.57 -0.71
C THR A 281 -20.95 -13.09 -0.89
N GLY A 282 -21.63 -13.57 -1.94
CA GLY A 282 -21.68 -14.99 -2.32
C GLY A 282 -20.41 -15.51 -3.00
N ASN A 283 -19.56 -14.65 -3.60
CA ASN A 283 -18.32 -15.04 -4.30
C ASN A 283 -17.14 -14.10 -4.00
N PRO A 284 -16.62 -14.06 -2.75
CA PRO A 284 -15.57 -13.11 -2.37
C PRO A 284 -14.32 -13.21 -3.27
N GLY A 285 -13.86 -12.07 -3.78
CA GLY A 285 -12.66 -11.96 -4.61
C GLY A 285 -12.88 -12.26 -6.10
N ALA A 286 -14.05 -12.76 -6.50
CA ALA A 286 -14.42 -12.88 -7.91
C ALA A 286 -14.81 -11.51 -8.50
N THR A 287 -14.74 -11.40 -9.83
CA THR A 287 -15.36 -10.26 -10.52
C THR A 287 -16.85 -10.52 -10.66
N ASN A 288 -17.69 -9.63 -10.12
CA ASN A 288 -19.12 -9.70 -10.29
C ASN A 288 -19.51 -9.28 -11.72
N THR A 289 -19.95 -10.25 -12.54
CA THR A 289 -20.26 -10.02 -13.96
C THR A 289 -21.75 -9.86 -14.26
N THR A 290 -22.63 -9.93 -13.26
CA THR A 290 -24.09 -9.95 -13.47
C THR A 290 -24.84 -8.92 -12.63
N GLY A 291 -24.24 -8.40 -11.56
CA GLY A 291 -24.89 -7.52 -10.61
C GLY A 291 -25.45 -6.24 -11.23
N TYR A 292 -24.82 -5.69 -12.28
CA TYR A 292 -25.29 -4.47 -12.95
C TYR A 292 -26.68 -4.64 -13.56
N ASN A 293 -27.06 -5.87 -13.91
CA ASN A 293 -28.34 -6.17 -14.54
C ASN A 293 -29.48 -6.35 -13.53
N LYS A 294 -29.23 -6.19 -12.22
CA LYS A 294 -30.26 -6.32 -11.20
C LYS A 294 -31.35 -5.26 -11.37
N ALA A 295 -32.61 -5.70 -11.41
CA ALA A 295 -33.78 -4.84 -11.57
C ALA A 295 -34.04 -3.97 -10.32
N TYR A 296 -33.57 -4.42 -9.16
CA TYR A 296 -33.59 -3.68 -7.90
C TYR A 296 -32.54 -4.26 -6.95
N ALA A 297 -32.09 -3.46 -5.98
CA ALA A 297 -31.18 -3.93 -4.95
C ALA A 297 -31.86 -5.00 -4.08
N GLY A 298 -31.23 -6.17 -3.93
CA GLY A 298 -31.80 -7.32 -3.23
C GLY A 298 -32.51 -8.36 -4.11
N GLU A 299 -32.60 -8.17 -5.43
CA GLU A 299 -33.22 -9.15 -6.35
C GLU A 299 -32.67 -10.57 -6.20
N GLY A 300 -31.36 -10.71 -5.90
CA GLY A 300 -30.71 -12.00 -5.68
C GLY A 300 -31.24 -12.78 -4.47
N MET A 301 -31.96 -12.13 -3.56
CA MET A 301 -32.59 -12.74 -2.39
C MET A 301 -34.04 -13.19 -2.65
N GLY A 302 -34.59 -12.91 -3.84
CA GLY A 302 -35.98 -13.20 -4.21
C GLY A 302 -36.99 -12.16 -3.70
N GLY A 303 -38.23 -12.24 -4.19
CA GLY A 303 -39.31 -11.28 -3.90
C GLY A 303 -39.71 -10.46 -5.13
N ALA A 304 -40.60 -9.49 -4.93
CA ALA A 304 -40.99 -8.52 -5.96
C ALA A 304 -40.37 -7.15 -5.66
N VAL A 305 -40.22 -6.29 -6.69
CA VAL A 305 -39.67 -4.93 -6.50
C VAL A 305 -40.40 -4.13 -5.41
N GLY A 306 -41.69 -4.36 -5.22
CA GLY A 306 -42.48 -3.72 -4.18
C GLY A 306 -42.11 -4.11 -2.74
N ASP A 307 -41.36 -5.19 -2.53
CA ASP A 307 -40.84 -5.60 -1.23
C ASP A 307 -39.58 -4.81 -0.83
N TYR A 308 -38.85 -4.30 -1.83
CA TYR A 308 -37.54 -3.64 -1.68
C TYR A 308 -37.57 -2.13 -1.95
N ALA A 309 -38.57 -1.64 -2.69
CA ALA A 309 -38.60 -0.27 -3.17
C ALA A 309 -39.93 0.45 -2.94
N TRP A 310 -39.85 1.74 -2.61
CA TRP A 310 -40.94 2.70 -2.75
C TRP A 310 -40.83 3.42 -4.10
N TYR A 311 -41.75 3.18 -5.01
CA TYR A 311 -41.74 3.73 -6.37
C TYR A 311 -43.15 4.21 -6.76
N PHE A 312 -43.30 4.77 -7.96
CA PHE A 312 -44.54 5.45 -8.39
C PHE A 312 -45.83 4.69 -8.06
N ASP A 313 -45.87 3.38 -8.31
CA ASP A 313 -47.09 2.58 -8.16
C ASP A 313 -47.46 2.29 -6.69
N ASN A 314 -46.52 2.28 -5.75
CA ASN A 314 -46.76 1.89 -4.36
C ASN A 314 -46.49 3.00 -3.32
N ALA A 315 -45.89 4.13 -3.71
CA ALA A 315 -45.45 5.16 -2.78
C ALA A 315 -46.51 6.22 -2.46
N SER A 316 -47.68 6.19 -3.09
CA SER A 316 -48.77 7.17 -2.84
C SER A 316 -48.32 8.63 -3.03
N SER A 317 -47.44 8.88 -4.00
CA SER A 317 -46.90 10.20 -4.36
C SER A 317 -46.12 10.92 -3.25
N LYS A 318 -45.45 10.20 -2.34
CA LYS A 318 -44.64 10.75 -1.24
C LYS A 318 -43.45 9.86 -0.90
N THR A 319 -42.45 10.41 -0.21
CA THR A 319 -41.44 9.63 0.50
C THR A 319 -42.07 8.80 1.62
N HIS A 320 -41.40 7.73 2.05
CA HIS A 320 -41.78 6.89 3.18
C HIS A 320 -40.65 6.79 4.20
N PRO A 321 -40.92 6.38 5.45
CA PRO A 321 -39.88 6.22 6.45
C PRO A 321 -38.75 5.33 5.93
N ALA A 322 -37.51 5.82 6.04
CA ALA A 322 -36.33 5.14 5.54
C ALA A 322 -36.10 3.82 6.31
N GLY A 323 -35.58 2.80 5.63
CA GLY A 323 -35.33 1.47 6.17
C GLY A 323 -36.56 0.58 6.35
N THR A 324 -37.72 0.95 5.81
CA THR A 324 -38.97 0.17 5.98
C THR A 324 -39.19 -0.92 4.94
N LYS A 325 -38.50 -0.85 3.79
CA LYS A 325 -38.45 -1.92 2.81
C LYS A 325 -37.35 -2.93 3.14
N GLN A 326 -37.44 -4.12 2.54
CA GLN A 326 -36.42 -5.14 2.69
C GLN A 326 -35.05 -4.61 2.25
N ALA A 327 -34.02 -4.99 2.99
CA ALA A 327 -32.65 -4.66 2.68
C ALA A 327 -32.08 -5.60 1.61
N ASN A 328 -31.01 -5.19 0.93
CA ASN A 328 -30.24 -6.07 0.05
C ASN A 328 -29.33 -7.04 0.83
N GLU A 329 -28.46 -7.77 0.12
CA GLU A 329 -27.55 -8.78 0.66
C GLU A 329 -26.58 -8.27 1.74
N LEU A 330 -26.42 -6.94 1.86
CA LEU A 330 -25.57 -6.29 2.86
C LEU A 330 -26.35 -5.79 4.09
N GLY A 331 -27.68 -5.84 4.06
CA GLY A 331 -28.49 -5.17 5.08
C GLY A 331 -28.72 -3.68 4.81
N ILE A 332 -28.55 -3.23 3.56
CA ILE A 332 -28.81 -1.84 3.14
C ILE A 332 -30.17 -1.76 2.44
N SER A 333 -31.07 -0.92 2.95
CA SER A 333 -32.41 -0.68 2.41
C SER A 333 -32.46 0.57 1.53
N ASP A 334 -33.53 0.65 0.73
CA ASP A 334 -33.90 1.81 -0.09
C ASP A 334 -32.82 2.23 -1.11
N MET A 335 -31.90 1.33 -1.47
CA MET A 335 -31.01 1.52 -2.62
C MET A 335 -31.80 1.56 -3.95
N SER A 336 -33.06 1.13 -3.93
CA SER A 336 -34.02 1.24 -5.03
C SER A 336 -35.28 1.95 -4.53
N GLY A 337 -35.66 3.06 -5.15
CA GLY A 337 -36.86 3.84 -4.82
C GLY A 337 -36.64 4.89 -3.72
N ASN A 338 -37.74 5.28 -3.07
CA ASN A 338 -37.88 6.31 -2.04
C ASN A 338 -37.32 7.68 -2.46
N ALA A 339 -36.00 7.93 -2.39
CA ALA A 339 -35.38 9.14 -2.90
C ALA A 339 -34.20 8.83 -3.83
N TRP A 340 -34.02 9.68 -4.86
CA TRP A 340 -32.80 9.68 -5.66
C TRP A 340 -31.63 10.08 -4.79
N GLU A 341 -30.50 9.43 -4.98
CA GLU A 341 -29.33 9.64 -4.13
C GLU A 341 -28.19 10.29 -4.90
N PHE A 342 -27.78 11.48 -4.45
CA PHE A 342 -26.60 12.14 -5.00
C PHE A 342 -25.33 11.32 -4.77
N CYS A 343 -24.52 11.20 -5.83
CA CYS A 343 -23.14 10.71 -5.75
C CYS A 343 -22.15 11.89 -5.84
N TRP A 344 -20.89 11.63 -5.48
CA TRP A 344 -19.80 12.60 -5.65
C TRP A 344 -19.58 12.99 -7.12
N ASP A 345 -19.67 12.02 -8.02
CA ASP A 345 -19.20 12.10 -9.40
C ASP A 345 -19.90 13.18 -10.24
N TRP A 346 -19.12 13.85 -11.07
CA TRP A 346 -19.64 14.56 -12.24
C TRP A 346 -20.15 13.53 -13.26
N TYR A 347 -21.37 13.74 -13.76
CA TYR A 347 -21.97 12.87 -14.76
C TYR A 347 -21.22 12.98 -16.10
N ASN A 348 -20.68 11.85 -16.56
CA ASN A 348 -20.03 11.71 -17.85
C ASN A 348 -20.14 10.27 -18.37
N ILE A 349 -19.68 10.06 -19.61
CA ILE A 349 -19.46 8.73 -20.19
C ILE A 349 -18.48 7.96 -19.30
N TYR A 350 -18.75 6.66 -19.09
CA TYR A 350 -17.83 5.83 -18.32
C TYR A 350 -16.48 5.68 -19.02
N PRO A 351 -15.38 5.57 -18.26
CA PRO A 351 -14.12 5.14 -18.84
C PRO A 351 -14.25 3.75 -19.44
N GLU A 352 -13.62 3.53 -20.59
CA GLU A 352 -13.45 2.21 -21.19
C GLU A 352 -12.47 1.38 -20.35
N ASN A 353 -12.60 0.06 -20.43
CA ASN A 353 -11.71 -0.91 -19.75
C ASN A 353 -11.78 -0.84 -18.21
N SER A 354 -10.81 -1.49 -17.58
CA SER A 354 -10.70 -1.58 -16.13
C SER A 354 -10.29 -0.26 -15.49
N ASN A 355 -10.92 0.11 -14.38
CA ASN A 355 -10.48 1.20 -13.50
C ASN A 355 -10.58 0.79 -12.03
N SER A 356 -9.89 1.54 -11.16
CA SER A 356 -9.90 1.33 -9.71
C SER A 356 -10.23 2.63 -9.00
N ASP A 357 -11.15 2.57 -8.04
CA ASP A 357 -11.61 3.71 -7.22
C ASP A 357 -11.90 4.96 -8.07
N TYR A 358 -12.67 4.77 -9.14
CA TYR A 358 -13.04 5.85 -10.04
C TYR A 358 -13.95 6.85 -9.31
N ARG A 359 -13.53 8.13 -9.33
CA ARG A 359 -14.16 9.25 -8.60
C ARG A 359 -14.92 10.21 -9.52
N GLY A 360 -15.30 9.74 -10.70
CA GLY A 360 -15.96 10.54 -11.72
C GLY A 360 -15.01 11.36 -12.58
N ALA A 361 -15.57 12.10 -13.54
CA ALA A 361 -14.81 13.05 -14.35
C ALA A 361 -14.32 14.22 -13.48
N GLY A 362 -13.18 14.83 -13.84
CA GLY A 362 -12.62 15.96 -13.08
C GLY A 362 -13.46 17.24 -13.13
N THR A 363 -14.34 17.37 -14.12
CA THR A 363 -15.24 18.51 -14.33
C THR A 363 -16.55 18.03 -14.94
N GLY A 364 -17.64 18.78 -14.72
CA GLY A 364 -18.94 18.51 -15.35
C GLY A 364 -19.97 19.60 -15.08
N SER A 365 -21.17 19.44 -15.63
CA SER A 365 -22.32 20.32 -15.41
C SER A 365 -23.31 19.78 -14.37
N ASP A 366 -23.46 18.46 -14.31
CA ASP A 366 -24.45 17.77 -13.49
C ASP A 366 -23.78 16.68 -12.65
N ARG A 367 -24.26 16.48 -11.44
CA ARG A 367 -23.83 15.40 -10.53
C ARG A 367 -24.66 14.15 -10.80
N VAL A 368 -24.04 12.98 -10.59
CA VAL A 368 -24.71 11.68 -10.74
C VAL A 368 -25.78 11.51 -9.66
N MET A 369 -26.92 10.93 -10.04
CA MET A 369 -27.97 10.46 -9.14
C MET A 369 -28.35 9.01 -9.43
N ARG A 370 -28.54 8.22 -8.37
CA ARG A 370 -28.84 6.78 -8.45
C ARG A 370 -30.06 6.37 -7.63
N GLY A 371 -30.59 5.18 -7.91
CA GLY A 371 -31.60 4.51 -7.07
C GLY A 371 -33.06 4.74 -7.45
N GLY A 372 -33.40 5.74 -8.24
CA GLY A 372 -34.81 6.08 -8.49
C GLY A 372 -35.42 6.85 -7.33
N SER A 373 -36.73 7.12 -7.37
CA SER A 373 -37.45 7.69 -6.23
C SER A 373 -38.93 7.31 -6.29
N TRP A 374 -39.68 7.67 -5.25
CA TRP A 374 -41.13 7.49 -5.15
C TRP A 374 -41.92 8.02 -6.36
N ALA A 375 -41.35 8.98 -7.11
CA ALA A 375 -42.04 9.65 -8.21
C ALA A 375 -41.88 8.95 -9.57
N PHE A 376 -41.05 7.89 -9.67
CA PHE A 376 -40.73 7.23 -10.92
C PHE A 376 -41.07 5.75 -10.90
N ALA A 377 -41.30 5.17 -12.08
CA ALA A 377 -41.53 3.74 -12.23
C ALA A 377 -40.30 2.91 -11.84
N ALA A 378 -40.52 1.63 -11.55
CA ALA A 378 -39.48 0.70 -11.08
C ALA A 378 -38.29 0.57 -12.04
N ASP A 379 -38.47 0.80 -13.35
CA ASP A 379 -37.38 0.77 -14.34
C ASP A 379 -36.35 1.90 -14.15
N LYS A 380 -36.67 2.92 -13.35
CA LYS A 380 -35.73 3.98 -12.94
C LYS A 380 -35.01 3.69 -11.63
N ALA A 381 -35.42 2.64 -10.92
CA ALA A 381 -34.86 2.21 -9.64
C ALA A 381 -33.91 1.02 -9.75
N THR A 382 -33.52 0.65 -10.98
CA THR A 382 -32.56 -0.44 -11.22
C THR A 382 -31.15 -0.05 -10.79
N VAL A 383 -30.33 -1.04 -10.48
CA VAL A 383 -28.98 -0.83 -9.93
C VAL A 383 -28.07 -0.05 -10.90
N ALA A 384 -28.22 -0.25 -12.20
CA ALA A 384 -27.42 0.41 -13.22
C ALA A 384 -28.08 1.65 -13.84
N PHE A 385 -29.33 1.99 -13.51
CA PHE A 385 -29.96 3.19 -14.06
C PHE A 385 -29.23 4.43 -13.54
N ARG A 386 -28.75 5.27 -14.47
CA ARG A 386 -28.01 6.50 -14.18
C ARG A 386 -28.86 7.71 -14.49
N ASN A 387 -29.03 8.60 -13.52
CA ASN A 387 -29.61 9.91 -13.73
C ASN A 387 -28.59 11.01 -13.39
N ARG A 388 -28.95 12.26 -13.68
CA ARG A 388 -28.11 13.43 -13.38
C ARG A 388 -28.94 14.62 -12.99
N SER A 389 -28.37 15.50 -12.18
CA SER A 389 -28.96 16.79 -11.86
C SER A 389 -27.91 17.84 -11.57
N SER A 390 -28.25 19.09 -11.84
CA SER A 390 -27.39 20.21 -11.51
C SER A 390 -27.17 20.27 -9.99
N PRO A 391 -25.96 20.59 -9.51
CA PRO A 391 -25.60 20.48 -8.09
C PRO A 391 -26.44 21.38 -7.17
N ASN A 392 -27.05 22.44 -7.70
CA ASN A 392 -27.92 23.34 -6.96
C ASN A 392 -29.41 22.95 -6.96
N TYR A 393 -29.81 21.96 -7.77
CA TYR A 393 -31.22 21.62 -7.97
C TYR A 393 -31.83 20.95 -6.72
N GLN A 394 -33.05 21.37 -6.36
CA GLN A 394 -33.81 20.86 -5.22
C GLN A 394 -35.09 20.20 -5.73
N GLY A 395 -35.31 18.93 -5.37
CA GLY A 395 -36.48 18.15 -5.80
C GLY A 395 -37.12 17.34 -4.67
N ASN A 396 -38.44 17.13 -4.75
CA ASN A 396 -39.22 16.43 -3.73
C ASN A 396 -38.92 14.92 -3.62
N GLY A 397 -38.14 14.37 -4.54
CA GLY A 397 -37.65 12.99 -4.50
C GLY A 397 -36.12 12.92 -4.56
N PHE A 398 -35.42 13.98 -4.16
CA PHE A 398 -33.97 14.11 -4.28
C PHE A 398 -33.39 14.19 -2.87
N GLY A 399 -32.63 13.17 -2.48
CA GLY A 399 -31.95 13.06 -1.22
C GLY A 399 -30.52 12.56 -1.42
N PHE A 400 -29.98 11.94 -0.38
CA PHE A 400 -28.64 11.35 -0.42
C PHE A 400 -28.45 10.37 0.73
N ARG A 401 -27.40 9.57 0.60
CA ARG A 401 -26.85 8.75 1.67
C ARG A 401 -25.37 9.04 1.83
N VAL A 402 -24.78 8.56 2.92
CA VAL A 402 -23.37 8.84 3.25
C VAL A 402 -22.55 7.57 3.29
N VAL A 403 -21.26 7.71 3.01
CA VAL A 403 -20.25 6.66 3.16
C VAL A 403 -19.06 7.18 3.97
N ARG A 404 -18.24 6.26 4.46
CA ARG A 404 -16.94 6.52 5.09
C ARG A 404 -15.88 5.61 4.48
N SER A 405 -14.68 6.15 4.26
CA SER A 405 -13.53 5.34 3.84
C SER A 405 -13.07 4.42 4.97
N VAL A 406 -12.73 3.17 4.66
CA VAL A 406 -12.04 2.27 5.59
C VAL A 406 -10.55 2.34 5.30
N ILE A 407 -9.75 2.73 6.30
CA ILE A 407 -8.28 2.83 6.14
C ILE A 407 -7.66 1.44 6.30
N VAL A 408 -7.08 0.92 5.22
CA VAL A 408 -6.47 -0.42 5.17
C VAL A 408 -4.94 -0.29 5.17
N PRO A 409 -4.21 -0.97 6.08
CA PRO A 409 -2.75 -0.94 6.04
C PRO A 409 -2.21 -1.72 4.85
N VAL A 410 -1.19 -1.18 4.18
CA VAL A 410 -0.33 -1.95 3.28
C VAL A 410 0.66 -2.72 4.15
N THR A 411 0.63 -4.04 4.08
CA THR A 411 1.38 -4.91 5.00
C THR A 411 2.63 -5.50 4.39
N GLU A 412 2.70 -5.61 3.06
CA GLU A 412 3.85 -6.22 2.39
C GLU A 412 4.08 -5.63 0.99
N ILE A 413 5.34 -5.69 0.55
CA ILE A 413 5.75 -5.56 -0.85
C ILE A 413 6.78 -6.64 -1.17
N GLY A 414 6.56 -7.37 -2.26
CA GLY A 414 7.46 -8.44 -2.71
C GLY A 414 8.84 -7.92 -3.14
N GLY A 415 9.75 -8.86 -3.40
CA GLY A 415 11.12 -8.55 -3.85
C GLY A 415 11.16 -7.86 -5.23
N ILE A 416 12.22 -7.08 -5.46
CA ILE A 416 12.45 -6.39 -6.74
C ILE A 416 12.79 -7.40 -7.85
N THR A 417 12.08 -7.30 -8.97
CA THR A 417 12.37 -8.06 -10.21
C THR A 417 13.16 -7.20 -11.20
N GLY A 418 13.76 -7.83 -12.22
CA GLY A 418 14.64 -7.15 -13.21
C GLY A 418 16.13 -7.19 -12.85
N LEU A 419 17.00 -6.93 -13.83
CA LEU A 419 18.45 -7.01 -13.66
C LEU A 419 19.00 -5.71 -13.04
N PRO A 420 19.78 -5.77 -11.95
CA PRO A 420 20.30 -4.59 -11.27
C PRO A 420 21.58 -4.05 -11.97
N LYS A 421 21.47 -3.75 -13.27
CA LYS A 421 22.58 -3.28 -14.12
C LYS A 421 22.19 -2.00 -14.85
N SER A 422 23.15 -1.13 -15.09
CA SER A 422 22.96 0.11 -15.85
C SER A 422 22.09 -0.08 -17.10
N GLY A 423 21.07 0.76 -17.25
CA GLY A 423 20.15 0.76 -18.39
C GLY A 423 19.03 -0.29 -18.32
N GLN A 424 19.03 -1.19 -17.33
CA GLN A 424 17.99 -2.20 -17.16
C GLN A 424 16.87 -1.72 -16.23
N THR A 425 15.65 -2.19 -16.47
CA THR A 425 14.48 -1.83 -15.65
C THR A 425 14.32 -2.80 -14.49
N LEU A 426 14.29 -2.25 -13.28
CA LEU A 426 13.82 -2.92 -12.07
C LEU A 426 12.35 -2.64 -11.85
N THR A 427 11.61 -3.62 -11.34
CA THR A 427 10.18 -3.49 -11.03
C THR A 427 9.92 -3.87 -9.58
N ALA A 428 9.14 -3.05 -8.89
CA ALA A 428 8.66 -3.28 -7.54
C ALA A 428 7.85 -4.59 -7.45
N GLY A 429 7.96 -5.31 -6.33
CA GLY A 429 7.18 -6.53 -6.13
C GLY A 429 5.69 -6.27 -5.92
N ALA A 430 4.91 -7.35 -5.90
CA ALA A 430 3.47 -7.29 -5.62
C ALA A 430 3.20 -6.78 -4.19
N LEU A 431 2.13 -6.01 -4.02
CA LEU A 431 1.71 -5.49 -2.72
C LEU A 431 0.79 -6.48 -2.00
N THR A 432 0.67 -6.31 -0.68
CA THR A 432 -0.41 -6.92 0.12
C THR A 432 -1.17 -5.80 0.84
N PRO A 433 -2.47 -5.61 0.54
CA PRO A 433 -3.23 -6.27 -0.52
C PRO A 433 -2.74 -5.87 -1.94
N SER A 434 -2.93 -6.74 -2.92
CA SER A 434 -2.39 -6.58 -4.29
C SER A 434 -2.94 -5.38 -5.06
N TYR A 435 -4.10 -4.89 -4.64
CA TYR A 435 -4.81 -3.74 -5.22
C TYR A 435 -4.59 -2.44 -4.43
N ALA A 436 -3.70 -2.42 -3.44
CA ALA A 436 -3.45 -1.22 -2.64
C ALA A 436 -2.98 -0.05 -3.51
N ALA A 437 -3.64 1.10 -3.36
CA ALA A 437 -3.14 2.35 -3.93
C ALA A 437 -1.94 2.83 -3.11
N VAL A 438 -0.80 3.02 -3.76
CA VAL A 438 0.44 3.47 -3.11
C VAL A 438 1.17 4.52 -3.94
N THR A 439 2.05 5.27 -3.30
CA THR A 439 3.13 6.02 -3.95
C THR A 439 4.44 5.26 -3.77
N TYR A 440 5.24 5.17 -4.83
CA TYR A 440 6.56 4.53 -4.79
C TYR A 440 7.67 5.56 -4.61
N GLN A 441 8.74 5.17 -3.94
CA GLN A 441 9.99 5.92 -3.88
C GLN A 441 11.16 4.93 -3.85
N TRP A 442 12.00 4.95 -4.88
CA TRP A 442 13.21 4.14 -4.91
C TRP A 442 14.31 4.77 -4.07
N GLN A 443 15.07 3.93 -3.38
CA GLN A 443 16.12 4.34 -2.45
C GLN A 443 17.41 3.59 -2.73
N VAL A 444 18.54 4.20 -2.40
CA VAL A 444 19.89 3.63 -2.53
C VAL A 444 20.61 3.63 -1.18
N SER A 445 21.43 2.61 -0.93
CA SER A 445 22.28 2.44 0.25
C SER A 445 23.65 1.90 -0.15
N ASP A 446 24.69 2.24 0.61
CA ASP A 446 26.05 1.71 0.39
C ASP A 446 26.16 0.22 0.78
N ASP A 447 25.41 -0.23 1.80
CA ASP A 447 25.54 -1.58 2.39
C ASP A 447 24.27 -2.44 2.30
N GLY A 448 23.15 -1.86 1.87
CA GLY A 448 21.87 -2.57 1.72
C GLY A 448 21.14 -2.88 3.03
N SER A 449 21.64 -2.38 4.16
CA SER A 449 21.06 -2.58 5.49
C SER A 449 20.56 -1.28 6.10
N ALA A 450 21.30 -0.17 5.95
CA ALA A 450 21.01 1.13 6.54
C ALA A 450 21.36 2.28 5.60
N GLY A 451 21.20 3.53 6.04
CA GLY A 451 21.66 4.71 5.29
C GLY A 451 20.95 4.95 3.96
N TRP A 452 19.67 4.59 3.87
CA TRP A 452 18.88 4.71 2.65
C TRP A 452 18.60 6.17 2.28
N ALA A 453 18.96 6.55 1.05
CA ALA A 453 18.68 7.86 0.47
C ALA A 453 17.76 7.73 -0.75
N ASP A 454 16.84 8.67 -0.93
CA ASP A 454 15.92 8.67 -2.07
C ASP A 454 16.67 8.89 -3.39
N ILE A 455 16.38 8.06 -4.39
CA ILE A 455 16.85 8.26 -5.75
C ILE A 455 15.94 9.31 -6.39
N ALA A 456 16.48 10.52 -6.59
CA ALA A 456 15.72 11.67 -7.05
C ALA A 456 14.95 11.39 -8.37
N GLY A 457 13.65 11.67 -8.32
CA GLY A 457 12.72 11.57 -9.45
C GLY A 457 12.25 10.15 -9.80
N VAL A 458 12.59 9.15 -8.99
CA VAL A 458 12.22 7.75 -9.26
C VAL A 458 11.08 7.33 -8.34
N THR A 459 9.85 7.68 -8.73
CA THR A 459 8.62 7.52 -7.93
C THR A 459 7.58 6.59 -8.55
N THR A 460 7.96 5.86 -9.57
CA THR A 460 7.13 4.85 -10.24
C THR A 460 7.39 3.46 -9.67
N ASN A 461 6.52 2.50 -9.98
CA ASN A 461 6.74 1.09 -9.63
C ASN A 461 7.93 0.46 -10.37
N THR A 462 8.58 1.19 -11.28
CA THR A 462 9.78 0.78 -12.01
C THR A 462 10.93 1.78 -11.85
N TYR A 463 12.15 1.30 -12.03
CA TYR A 463 13.38 2.10 -12.05
C TYR A 463 14.33 1.60 -13.14
N VAL A 464 14.66 2.44 -14.12
CA VAL A 464 15.77 2.16 -15.05
C VAL A 464 17.08 2.51 -14.36
N VAL A 465 17.91 1.51 -14.10
CA VAL A 465 19.14 1.67 -13.31
C VAL A 465 20.08 2.67 -13.97
N ASP A 466 20.38 3.74 -13.24
CA ASP A 466 21.31 4.78 -13.61
C ASP A 466 22.52 4.74 -12.67
N LEU A 467 23.67 4.28 -13.16
CA LEU A 467 24.89 4.21 -12.36
C LEU A 467 25.43 5.58 -11.93
N ALA A 468 25.02 6.68 -12.57
CA ALA A 468 25.35 8.01 -12.07
C ALA A 468 24.62 8.34 -10.76
N LYS A 469 23.45 7.72 -10.53
CA LYS A 469 22.65 7.89 -9.30
C LYS A 469 22.95 6.83 -8.24
N THR A 470 23.12 5.58 -8.65
CA THR A 470 23.29 4.47 -7.70
C THR A 470 24.72 4.01 -7.54
N ALA A 471 25.63 4.27 -8.49
CA ALA A 471 26.96 3.68 -8.56
C ALA A 471 26.97 2.13 -8.57
N SER A 472 28.07 1.55 -9.03
CA SER A 472 28.26 0.08 -8.97
C SER A 472 28.64 -0.35 -7.56
N GLY A 473 28.07 -1.45 -7.08
CA GLY A 473 28.32 -2.03 -5.76
C GLY A 473 27.33 -1.62 -4.67
N LYS A 474 26.53 -0.56 -4.88
CA LYS A 474 25.49 -0.12 -3.95
C LYS A 474 24.24 -0.98 -4.03
N TYR A 475 23.32 -0.80 -3.09
CA TYR A 475 22.05 -1.51 -3.02
C TYR A 475 20.88 -0.57 -3.27
N VAL A 476 19.83 -1.07 -3.91
CA VAL A 476 18.56 -0.36 -4.06
C VAL A 476 17.42 -1.10 -3.37
N ARG A 477 16.42 -0.35 -2.90
CA ARG A 477 15.12 -0.87 -2.49
C ARG A 477 14.02 0.07 -2.97
N VAL A 478 12.77 -0.36 -2.89
CA VAL A 478 11.61 0.51 -3.12
C VAL A 478 10.75 0.59 -1.87
N ALA A 479 10.38 1.82 -1.48
CA ALA A 479 9.37 2.09 -0.48
C ALA A 479 8.02 2.27 -1.19
N ALA A 480 6.98 1.58 -0.71
CA ALA A 480 5.60 1.81 -1.13
C ALA A 480 4.80 2.32 0.07
N ALA A 481 4.35 3.57 -0.02
CA ALA A 481 3.54 4.21 1.01
C ALA A 481 2.07 4.20 0.59
N GLY A 482 1.18 3.76 1.50
CA GLY A 482 -0.26 3.78 1.29
C GLY A 482 -0.77 5.16 0.88
N LYS A 483 -1.71 5.18 -0.06
CA LYS A 483 -2.36 6.39 -0.58
C LYS A 483 -3.88 6.24 -0.48
N ASP A 484 -4.60 7.35 -0.33
CA ASP A 484 -6.06 7.39 -0.25
C ASP A 484 -6.57 6.55 0.93
N SER A 485 -7.37 5.51 0.70
CA SER A 485 -7.85 4.59 1.73
C SER A 485 -6.79 3.61 2.24
N TYR A 486 -5.53 3.76 1.85
CA TYR A 486 -4.42 2.90 2.30
C TYR A 486 -3.42 3.66 3.17
N SER A 487 -2.88 2.99 4.18
CA SER A 487 -1.91 3.55 5.12
C SER A 487 -0.67 2.68 5.30
N GLY A 488 0.33 3.21 6.00
CA GLY A 488 1.59 2.51 6.26
C GLY A 488 2.60 2.67 5.12
N THR A 489 3.82 2.18 5.36
CA THR A 489 4.88 2.15 4.37
C THR A 489 5.63 0.83 4.49
N VAL A 490 5.74 0.13 3.37
CA VAL A 490 6.44 -1.15 3.26
C VAL A 490 7.65 -1.00 2.36
N TYR A 491 8.68 -1.82 2.59
CA TYR A 491 9.95 -1.75 1.88
C TYR A 491 10.26 -3.10 1.27
N SER A 492 10.69 -3.10 0.00
CA SER A 492 11.18 -4.33 -0.63
C SER A 492 12.47 -4.80 0.02
N SER A 493 12.83 -6.07 -0.20
CA SER A 493 14.21 -6.52 0.02
C SER A 493 15.20 -5.70 -0.82
N ALA A 494 16.41 -5.52 -0.28
CA ALA A 494 17.48 -4.80 -0.96
C ALA A 494 18.03 -5.63 -2.13
N LYS A 495 18.39 -4.95 -3.23
CA LYS A 495 18.99 -5.56 -4.42
C LYS A 495 20.27 -4.82 -4.80
N GLN A 496 21.39 -5.53 -4.87
CA GLN A 496 22.68 -4.92 -5.19
C GLN A 496 22.81 -4.60 -6.68
N ILE A 497 23.24 -3.38 -6.99
CA ILE A 497 23.53 -2.87 -8.33
C ILE A 497 24.97 -3.21 -8.70
N TRP A 498 25.17 -3.75 -9.90
CA TRP A 498 26.49 -4.09 -10.40
C TRP A 498 26.74 -3.52 -11.80
N GLY A 499 27.95 -3.02 -12.03
CA GLY A 499 28.42 -2.51 -13.31
C GLY A 499 29.53 -3.35 -13.93
N ASP A 500 29.77 -3.13 -15.22
CA ASP A 500 30.94 -3.64 -15.93
C ASP A 500 32.23 -3.02 -15.33
N TYR A 501 33.35 -3.73 -15.39
CA TYR A 501 34.66 -3.25 -14.93
C TYR A 501 35.50 -2.77 -16.12
N SER A 502 36.26 -1.68 -15.97
CA SER A 502 37.18 -1.20 -17.00
C SER A 502 38.62 -1.43 -16.57
N SER A 503 39.33 -2.30 -17.28
CA SER A 503 40.77 -2.49 -17.18
C SER A 503 41.47 -1.48 -18.10
N ALA A 504 42.53 -0.84 -17.60
CA ALA A 504 43.36 0.05 -18.41
C ALA A 504 44.13 -0.70 -19.51
N THR A 505 44.35 -2.01 -19.34
CA THR A 505 45.16 -2.83 -20.24
C THR A 505 44.31 -3.60 -21.25
N ILE A 506 43.25 -4.27 -20.78
CA ILE A 506 42.46 -5.20 -21.59
C ILE A 506 41.03 -4.72 -21.87
N GLY A 507 40.68 -3.50 -21.43
CA GLY A 507 39.39 -2.88 -21.71
C GLY A 507 38.27 -3.40 -20.79
N THR A 508 37.06 -3.50 -21.34
CA THR A 508 35.87 -3.83 -20.55
C THR A 508 35.84 -5.30 -20.16
N LEU A 509 35.54 -5.57 -18.88
CA LEU A 509 35.08 -6.86 -18.40
C LEU A 509 33.59 -6.75 -18.04
N LYS A 510 32.77 -7.59 -18.66
CA LYS A 510 31.34 -7.68 -18.38
C LYS A 510 31.09 -8.31 -17.03
N TYR A 511 30.17 -7.73 -16.26
CA TYR A 511 29.65 -8.40 -15.07
C TYR A 511 28.79 -9.59 -15.47
N VAL A 512 29.12 -10.75 -14.93
CA VAL A 512 28.35 -12.00 -15.03
C VAL A 512 27.74 -12.25 -13.65
N PRO A 513 26.40 -12.30 -13.51
CA PRO A 513 25.76 -12.42 -12.21
C PRO A 513 25.98 -13.79 -11.57
N ALA A 514 25.81 -13.87 -10.25
CA ALA A 514 25.61 -15.15 -9.57
C ALA A 514 24.31 -15.81 -10.06
N GLY A 515 24.22 -17.13 -10.00
CA GLY A 515 23.04 -17.85 -10.46
C GLY A 515 23.26 -19.35 -10.53
N SER A 516 22.27 -20.06 -11.08
CA SER A 516 22.30 -21.51 -11.21
C SER A 516 21.88 -21.96 -12.60
N PHE A 517 22.43 -23.08 -13.05
CA PHE A 517 22.13 -23.62 -14.37
C PHE A 517 22.26 -25.14 -14.44
N GLN A 518 21.47 -25.78 -15.32
CA GLN A 518 21.71 -27.14 -15.77
C GLN A 518 22.93 -27.14 -16.69
N ARG A 519 23.92 -28.00 -16.41
CA ARG A 519 25.14 -28.13 -17.24
C ARG A 519 25.04 -29.21 -18.31
N ASP A 520 24.02 -30.05 -18.24
CA ASP A 520 23.72 -31.12 -19.19
C ASP A 520 22.22 -31.47 -19.09
N SER A 521 21.80 -32.52 -19.81
CA SER A 521 20.40 -32.92 -19.91
C SER A 521 19.82 -33.62 -18.67
N ASP A 522 20.62 -33.88 -17.64
CA ASP A 522 20.12 -34.42 -16.37
C ASP A 522 19.72 -33.25 -15.45
N GLU A 523 18.44 -33.17 -15.11
CA GLU A 523 17.88 -32.08 -14.30
C GLU A 523 18.51 -32.00 -12.88
N ALA A 524 19.11 -33.08 -12.38
CA ALA A 524 19.80 -33.08 -11.10
C ALA A 524 21.17 -32.38 -11.15
N ASN A 525 21.75 -32.24 -12.35
CA ASN A 525 23.09 -31.71 -12.57
C ASN A 525 23.09 -30.17 -12.63
N ILE A 526 22.82 -29.55 -11.48
CA ILE A 526 22.81 -28.09 -11.31
C ILE A 526 24.19 -27.58 -10.90
N SER A 527 24.69 -26.55 -11.57
CA SER A 527 25.88 -25.80 -11.18
C SER A 527 25.44 -24.45 -10.60
N ILE A 528 25.99 -24.08 -9.44
CA ILE A 528 25.67 -22.83 -8.74
C ILE A 528 26.93 -21.97 -8.70
N ILE A 529 26.85 -20.78 -9.32
CA ILE A 529 27.82 -19.70 -9.20
C ILE A 529 27.36 -18.82 -8.04
N THR A 530 28.06 -18.87 -6.90
CA THR A 530 27.58 -18.21 -5.67
C THR A 530 27.88 -16.71 -5.65
N LYS A 531 28.86 -16.26 -6.43
CA LYS A 531 29.27 -14.86 -6.53
C LYS A 531 29.40 -14.47 -7.99
N GLY A 532 28.83 -13.31 -8.35
CA GLY A 532 29.05 -12.73 -9.65
C GLY A 532 30.53 -12.39 -9.84
N PHE A 533 30.99 -12.42 -11.09
CA PHE A 533 32.37 -12.18 -11.47
C PHE A 533 32.42 -11.26 -12.70
N ARG A 534 33.62 -10.82 -13.08
CA ARG A 534 33.84 -10.03 -14.29
C ARG A 534 34.59 -10.86 -15.32
N MET A 535 34.11 -10.90 -16.56
CA MET A 535 34.73 -11.62 -17.68
C MET A 535 35.11 -10.64 -18.78
N SER A 536 36.32 -10.76 -19.36
CA SER A 536 36.73 -9.90 -20.47
C SER A 536 35.72 -9.97 -21.61
N GLN A 537 35.31 -8.78 -22.08
CA GLN A 537 34.27 -8.64 -23.10
C GLN A 537 34.62 -9.41 -24.37
N HIS A 538 35.91 -9.49 -24.66
CA HIS A 538 36.52 -10.14 -25.80
C HIS A 538 37.55 -11.17 -25.33
N GLU A 539 37.94 -12.05 -26.25
CA GLU A 539 39.19 -12.82 -26.17
C GLU A 539 40.40 -11.87 -26.03
N ILE A 540 41.49 -12.33 -25.40
CA ILE A 540 42.71 -11.52 -25.30
C ILE A 540 43.31 -11.34 -26.69
N THR A 541 43.46 -10.08 -27.11
CA THR A 541 44.00 -9.76 -28.44
C THR A 541 45.52 -9.90 -28.51
N ARG A 542 46.06 -10.03 -29.72
CA ARG A 542 47.51 -10.05 -29.97
C ARG A 542 48.23 -8.84 -29.39
N THR A 543 47.64 -7.65 -29.56
CA THR A 543 48.18 -6.40 -29.01
C THR A 543 48.23 -6.45 -27.48
N GLN A 544 47.14 -6.88 -26.84
CA GLN A 544 47.07 -6.99 -25.37
C GLN A 544 48.07 -8.03 -24.83
N PHE A 545 48.17 -9.19 -25.50
CA PHE A 545 49.13 -10.22 -25.13
C PHE A 545 50.57 -9.72 -25.22
N SER A 546 50.93 -9.10 -26.35
CA SER A 546 52.27 -8.55 -26.56
C SER A 546 52.61 -7.46 -25.54
N ALA A 547 51.66 -6.60 -25.18
CA ALA A 547 51.87 -5.54 -24.19
C ALA A 547 52.22 -6.08 -22.80
N ILE A 548 51.66 -7.22 -22.38
CA ILE A 548 51.91 -7.84 -21.07
C ILE A 548 53.08 -8.82 -21.08
N MET A 549 53.23 -9.59 -22.17
CA MET A 549 54.20 -10.69 -22.25
C MET A 549 55.51 -10.31 -22.94
N GLY A 550 55.53 -9.16 -23.63
CA GLY A 550 56.68 -8.69 -24.42
C GLY A 550 56.89 -9.41 -25.76
N SER A 551 56.02 -10.38 -26.11
CA SER A 551 56.11 -11.20 -27.31
C SER A 551 54.72 -11.50 -27.86
N ASP A 552 54.58 -11.65 -29.18
CA ASP A 552 53.38 -12.16 -29.85
C ASP A 552 53.69 -13.53 -30.48
N PRO A 553 53.12 -14.63 -29.97
CA PRO A 553 53.35 -15.97 -30.54
C PRO A 553 52.51 -16.26 -31.79
N SER A 554 51.63 -15.34 -32.18
CA SER A 554 50.64 -15.57 -33.21
C SER A 554 51.25 -15.69 -34.60
N VAL A 555 50.77 -16.69 -35.35
CA VAL A 555 51.13 -16.87 -36.76
C VAL A 555 50.36 -15.90 -37.65
N THR A 556 51.06 -15.02 -38.37
CA THR A 556 50.46 -13.93 -39.17
C THR A 556 49.68 -14.41 -40.39
N GLU A 557 49.99 -15.59 -40.91
CA GLU A 557 49.31 -16.18 -42.08
C GLU A 557 47.85 -16.56 -41.77
N THR A 558 47.56 -16.84 -40.49
CA THR A 558 46.25 -17.27 -39.99
C THR A 558 45.57 -16.21 -39.11
N SER A 559 45.99 -14.95 -39.23
CA SER A 559 45.42 -13.77 -38.57
C SER A 559 45.31 -12.61 -39.56
N ASN A 560 44.28 -11.77 -39.39
CA ASN A 560 44.01 -10.57 -40.17
C ASN A 560 44.58 -9.28 -39.55
N GLY A 561 44.94 -9.28 -38.26
CA GLY A 561 45.51 -8.09 -37.62
C GLY A 561 45.88 -8.28 -36.16
N VAL A 562 46.40 -7.23 -35.53
CA VAL A 562 46.83 -7.25 -34.12
C VAL A 562 45.68 -7.08 -33.12
N THR A 563 44.47 -6.80 -33.61
CA THR A 563 43.22 -6.76 -32.85
C THR A 563 42.49 -8.09 -32.83
N ASP A 564 43.00 -9.08 -33.55
CA ASP A 564 42.54 -10.47 -33.49
C ASP A 564 42.92 -11.09 -32.14
N PRO A 565 42.26 -12.18 -31.72
CA PRO A 565 42.68 -12.95 -30.56
C PRO A 565 44.12 -13.44 -30.73
N VAL A 566 44.88 -13.43 -29.65
CA VAL A 566 46.18 -14.10 -29.61
C VAL A 566 45.96 -15.60 -29.81
N GLN A 567 46.81 -16.21 -30.64
CA GLN A 567 46.80 -17.64 -30.89
C GLN A 567 48.21 -18.21 -30.75
N PHE A 568 48.35 -19.53 -30.87
CA PHE A 568 49.56 -20.26 -30.51
C PHE A 568 49.96 -20.08 -29.02
N THR A 569 48.98 -19.80 -28.15
CA THR A 569 49.17 -19.80 -26.70
C THR A 569 48.77 -21.14 -26.11
N ASN A 570 49.73 -21.82 -25.47
CA ASN A 570 49.42 -22.98 -24.65
C ASN A 570 48.84 -22.54 -23.28
N TRP A 571 48.41 -23.50 -22.46
CA TRP A 571 47.76 -23.20 -21.18
C TRP A 571 48.70 -22.47 -20.21
N TYR A 572 49.99 -22.80 -20.22
CA TYR A 572 51.01 -22.12 -19.41
C TYR A 572 51.15 -20.64 -19.78
N CYS A 573 51.16 -20.31 -21.08
CA CYS A 573 51.16 -18.93 -21.56
C CYS A 573 49.95 -18.15 -21.03
N ALA A 574 48.78 -18.77 -21.00
CA ALA A 574 47.55 -18.14 -20.56
C ALA A 574 47.54 -17.84 -19.05
N ILE A 575 47.97 -18.78 -18.20
CA ILE A 575 48.08 -18.54 -16.75
C ILE A 575 49.20 -17.55 -16.40
N ALA A 576 50.30 -17.54 -17.17
CA ALA A 576 51.38 -16.56 -17.00
C ALA A 576 50.91 -15.15 -17.37
N PHE A 577 50.16 -15.01 -18.45
CA PHE A 577 49.52 -13.74 -18.82
C PHE A 577 48.59 -13.24 -17.71
N CYS A 578 47.73 -14.11 -17.17
CA CYS A 578 46.81 -13.77 -16.09
C CYS A 578 47.55 -13.18 -14.86
N ASN A 579 48.63 -13.82 -14.41
CA ASN A 579 49.43 -13.33 -13.30
C ASN A 579 50.20 -12.03 -13.64
N LYS A 580 50.80 -11.95 -14.83
CA LYS A 580 51.50 -10.72 -15.24
C LYS A 580 50.57 -9.54 -15.40
N LEU A 581 49.36 -9.74 -15.94
CA LEU A 581 48.31 -8.72 -16.00
C LEU A 581 47.89 -8.30 -14.58
N SER A 582 47.72 -9.25 -13.67
CA SER A 582 47.43 -8.97 -12.26
C SER A 582 48.50 -8.06 -11.63
N ILE A 583 49.79 -8.40 -11.82
CA ILE A 583 50.91 -7.59 -11.32
C ILE A 583 50.93 -6.20 -11.96
N ALA A 584 50.73 -6.11 -13.28
CA ALA A 584 50.70 -4.85 -14.02
C ALA A 584 49.60 -3.90 -13.53
N GLU A 585 48.49 -4.45 -13.03
CA GLU A 585 47.37 -3.69 -12.46
C GLU A 585 47.39 -3.61 -10.92
N GLY A 586 48.49 -4.03 -10.27
CA GLY A 586 48.65 -3.94 -8.81
C GLY A 586 47.72 -4.89 -8.02
N LEU A 587 47.25 -5.96 -8.65
CA LEU A 587 46.41 -6.99 -8.07
C LEU A 587 47.25 -8.16 -7.54
N THR A 588 46.67 -8.94 -6.63
CA THR A 588 47.29 -10.16 -6.12
C THR A 588 47.24 -11.25 -7.19
N PRO A 589 48.39 -11.82 -7.62
CA PRO A 589 48.42 -12.96 -8.53
C PRO A 589 47.61 -14.14 -7.98
N VAL A 590 46.92 -14.84 -8.87
CA VAL A 590 46.06 -16.00 -8.55
C VAL A 590 46.82 -17.30 -8.64
N TYR A 591 47.79 -17.44 -9.55
CA TYR A 591 48.47 -18.71 -9.78
C TYR A 591 49.81 -18.79 -9.06
N GLU A 592 50.13 -19.97 -8.54
CA GLU A 592 51.45 -20.29 -7.99
C GLU A 592 52.02 -21.48 -8.74
N VAL A 593 53.29 -21.35 -9.17
CA VAL A 593 54.06 -22.41 -9.84
C VAL A 593 55.39 -22.50 -9.12
N ASN A 594 55.77 -23.72 -8.73
CA ASN A 594 56.99 -23.95 -7.98
C ASN A 594 58.21 -23.38 -8.71
N SER A 595 59.06 -22.65 -7.99
CA SER A 595 60.28 -22.00 -8.51
C SER A 595 60.08 -20.98 -9.64
N VAL A 596 58.85 -20.45 -9.83
CA VAL A 596 58.56 -19.40 -10.81
C VAL A 596 58.19 -18.09 -10.11
N ASP A 597 58.93 -17.03 -10.41
CA ASP A 597 58.56 -15.66 -10.08
C ASP A 597 57.94 -14.98 -11.31
N PHE A 598 56.62 -14.79 -11.29
CA PHE A 598 55.88 -14.19 -12.40
C PHE A 598 56.26 -12.72 -12.67
N SER A 599 56.85 -12.01 -11.71
CA SER A 599 57.27 -10.61 -11.91
C SER A 599 58.47 -10.51 -12.85
N THR A 600 59.38 -11.49 -12.80
CA THR A 600 60.61 -11.55 -13.61
C THR A 600 60.57 -12.56 -14.75
N LEU A 601 59.56 -13.45 -14.77
CA LEU A 601 59.34 -14.43 -15.84
C LEU A 601 59.34 -13.77 -17.23
N THR A 602 60.07 -14.33 -18.18
CA THR A 602 60.03 -13.91 -19.60
C THR A 602 59.20 -14.90 -20.41
N TYR A 603 58.66 -14.46 -21.56
CA TYR A 603 57.89 -15.34 -22.45
C TYR A 603 58.68 -16.60 -22.87
N ALA A 604 59.97 -16.44 -23.17
CA ALA A 604 60.84 -17.55 -23.59
C ALA A 604 61.12 -18.59 -22.49
N ALA A 605 60.89 -18.24 -21.22
CA ALA A 605 61.05 -19.16 -20.09
C ALA A 605 59.80 -20.02 -19.81
N ILE A 606 58.70 -19.77 -20.52
CA ILE A 606 57.46 -20.55 -20.38
C ILE A 606 57.62 -21.88 -21.14
N PRO A 607 57.30 -23.04 -20.53
CA PRO A 607 57.47 -24.32 -21.20
C PRO A 607 56.68 -24.46 -22.49
N THR A 608 57.29 -25.05 -23.52
CA THR A 608 56.63 -25.45 -24.78
C THR A 608 56.37 -26.95 -24.86
N THR A 609 56.78 -27.70 -23.84
CA THR A 609 56.54 -29.12 -23.64
C THR A 609 55.98 -29.35 -22.25
N THR A 610 55.49 -30.56 -21.96
CA THR A 610 55.02 -30.95 -20.62
C THR A 610 56.04 -30.61 -19.55
N ASN A 611 55.59 -30.06 -18.41
CA ASN A 611 56.46 -29.62 -17.33
C ASN A 611 55.75 -29.83 -15.99
N THR A 612 56.36 -30.63 -15.12
CA THR A 612 55.74 -31.07 -13.86
C THR A 612 55.43 -29.95 -12.88
N ASP A 613 56.26 -28.90 -12.81
CA ASP A 613 56.00 -27.77 -11.91
C ASP A 613 54.81 -26.94 -12.41
N TRP A 614 54.73 -26.70 -13.73
CA TRP A 614 53.65 -25.95 -14.35
C TRP A 614 52.34 -26.74 -14.43
N ASP A 615 52.40 -28.06 -14.61
CA ASP A 615 51.25 -28.97 -14.53
C ASP A 615 50.62 -28.95 -13.14
N ALA A 616 51.45 -28.78 -12.11
CA ALA A 616 51.07 -28.69 -10.70
C ALA A 616 50.70 -27.27 -10.23
N ALA A 617 50.51 -26.32 -11.15
CA ALA A 617 50.08 -24.95 -10.82
C ALA A 617 48.84 -24.97 -9.91
N THR A 618 48.85 -24.16 -8.86
CA THR A 618 47.71 -23.97 -7.94
C THR A 618 47.04 -22.63 -8.18
N CYS A 619 45.78 -22.50 -7.78
CA CYS A 619 44.99 -21.27 -7.91
C CYS A 619 44.51 -20.81 -6.54
N ASN A 620 44.83 -19.57 -6.16
CA ASN A 620 44.30 -18.88 -5.00
C ASN A 620 42.97 -18.20 -5.35
N TRP A 621 41.87 -18.91 -5.12
CA TRP A 621 40.50 -18.44 -5.40
C TRP A 621 40.05 -17.23 -4.58
N SER A 622 40.80 -16.87 -3.53
CA SER A 622 40.53 -15.68 -2.72
C SER A 622 41.23 -14.41 -3.22
N ALA A 623 42.18 -14.54 -4.15
CA ALA A 623 42.88 -13.40 -4.73
C ALA A 623 41.97 -12.59 -5.67
N ASN A 624 42.26 -11.28 -5.79
CA ASN A 624 41.47 -10.33 -6.59
C ASN A 624 41.99 -10.14 -8.03
N GLY A 625 43.02 -10.90 -8.42
CA GLY A 625 43.66 -10.87 -9.73
C GLY A 625 42.87 -11.57 -10.84
N TYR A 626 43.43 -11.53 -12.04
CA TYR A 626 42.90 -12.16 -13.25
C TYR A 626 43.25 -13.63 -13.32
N ARG A 627 42.32 -14.46 -13.78
CA ARG A 627 42.50 -15.90 -14.00
C ARG A 627 41.78 -16.35 -15.26
N LEU A 628 42.05 -17.57 -15.71
CA LEU A 628 41.16 -18.26 -16.63
C LEU A 628 39.80 -18.54 -15.96
N PRO A 629 38.69 -18.50 -16.73
CA PRO A 629 37.40 -18.95 -16.22
C PRO A 629 37.46 -20.43 -15.85
N THR A 630 36.66 -20.83 -14.88
CA THR A 630 36.31 -22.25 -14.78
C THR A 630 35.42 -22.64 -15.94
N GLU A 631 35.32 -23.92 -16.23
CA GLU A 631 34.42 -24.43 -17.27
C GLU A 631 32.97 -24.06 -16.96
N MET A 632 32.57 -24.09 -15.68
CA MET A 632 31.22 -23.71 -15.26
C MET A 632 30.96 -22.20 -15.41
N GLU A 633 31.92 -21.35 -15.08
CA GLU A 633 31.81 -19.90 -15.31
C GLU A 633 31.75 -19.56 -16.79
N TRP A 634 32.57 -20.23 -17.61
CA TRP A 634 32.56 -20.05 -19.06
C TRP A 634 31.21 -20.42 -19.65
N MET A 635 30.66 -21.58 -19.27
CA MET A 635 29.32 -22.01 -19.69
C MET A 635 28.27 -20.99 -19.25
N TRP A 636 28.26 -20.63 -17.97
CA TRP A 636 27.29 -19.68 -17.42
C TRP A 636 27.26 -18.37 -18.21
N ALA A 637 28.44 -17.83 -18.51
CA ALA A 637 28.58 -16.63 -19.30
C ALA A 637 28.14 -16.84 -20.76
N ALA A 638 28.53 -17.94 -21.42
CA ALA A 638 28.22 -18.23 -22.82
C ALA A 638 26.72 -18.39 -23.07
N MET A 639 26.00 -18.98 -22.11
CA MET A 639 24.55 -19.16 -22.16
C MET A 639 23.75 -17.86 -22.02
N GLY A 640 24.41 -16.76 -21.64
CA GLY A 640 23.73 -15.51 -21.29
C GLY A 640 23.33 -15.42 -19.82
N ALA A 641 23.83 -16.33 -18.97
CA ALA A 641 23.51 -16.41 -17.55
C ALA A 641 21.98 -16.48 -17.29
N ASP A 642 21.47 -15.61 -16.42
CA ASP A 642 20.05 -15.45 -16.14
C ASP A 642 19.32 -14.56 -17.16
N GLN A 643 20.02 -14.08 -18.19
CA GLN A 643 19.52 -13.27 -19.29
C GLN A 643 19.28 -14.08 -20.57
N ASP A 644 19.25 -15.41 -20.47
CA ASP A 644 18.95 -16.26 -21.62
C ASP A 644 17.63 -15.85 -22.28
N SER A 645 17.74 -15.35 -23.52
CA SER A 645 16.63 -14.76 -24.26
C SER A 645 15.61 -15.79 -24.76
N GLN A 646 15.89 -17.09 -24.61
CA GLN A 646 14.97 -18.13 -25.04
C GLN A 646 13.75 -18.23 -24.11
N PRO A 647 12.52 -18.29 -24.65
CA PRO A 647 11.32 -18.46 -23.85
C PRO A 647 11.39 -19.71 -22.97
N GLY A 648 11.19 -19.54 -21.65
CA GLY A 648 11.21 -20.64 -20.68
C GLY A 648 12.61 -21.14 -20.30
N ALA A 649 13.68 -20.51 -20.79
CA ALA A 649 15.04 -20.94 -20.47
C ALA A 649 15.36 -20.82 -18.98
N VAL A 650 14.85 -19.78 -18.31
CA VAL A 650 15.03 -19.59 -16.87
C VAL A 650 13.71 -19.84 -16.15
N SER A 651 13.70 -20.81 -15.23
CA SER A 651 12.55 -21.13 -14.39
C SER A 651 13.02 -21.37 -12.95
N GLY A 652 12.30 -20.81 -11.97
CA GLY A 652 12.69 -20.90 -10.56
C GLY A 652 14.08 -20.31 -10.25
N GLY A 653 14.57 -19.39 -11.09
CA GLY A 653 15.93 -18.82 -10.98
C GLY A 653 17.05 -19.70 -11.51
N VAL A 654 16.73 -20.84 -12.14
CA VAL A 654 17.71 -21.76 -12.76
C VAL A 654 17.61 -21.64 -14.28
N ASN A 655 18.74 -21.48 -14.97
CA ASN A 655 18.78 -21.62 -16.44
C ASN A 655 18.80 -23.12 -16.80
N LEU A 656 17.69 -23.60 -17.36
CA LEU A 656 17.43 -25.01 -17.64
C LEU A 656 17.87 -25.44 -19.04
N THR A 657 17.85 -24.54 -20.03
CA THR A 657 18.04 -24.93 -21.45
C THR A 657 19.30 -24.35 -22.09
N GLY A 658 19.96 -23.41 -21.41
CA GLY A 658 21.13 -22.71 -21.96
C GLY A 658 22.26 -23.64 -22.41
N TYR A 659 22.45 -24.77 -21.72
CA TYR A 659 23.52 -25.73 -22.05
C TYR A 659 23.39 -26.33 -23.46
N ALA A 660 22.16 -26.33 -23.99
CA ALA A 660 21.83 -26.86 -25.31
C ALA A 660 21.92 -25.80 -26.43
N LYS A 661 22.30 -24.56 -26.12
CA LYS A 661 22.46 -23.51 -27.13
C LYS A 661 23.46 -23.94 -28.20
N PRO A 662 23.13 -23.82 -29.50
CA PRO A 662 24.06 -24.15 -30.58
C PRO A 662 25.23 -23.16 -30.67
N PHE A 663 25.05 -21.93 -30.19
CA PHE A 663 26.07 -20.89 -30.09
C PHE A 663 25.62 -19.82 -29.06
N ALA A 664 26.58 -19.07 -28.53
CA ALA A 664 26.31 -17.99 -27.58
C ALA A 664 25.47 -16.87 -28.22
N GLY A 665 24.38 -16.49 -27.56
CA GLY A 665 23.39 -15.53 -28.10
C GLY A 665 22.31 -16.14 -28.97
N SER A 666 22.28 -17.47 -29.16
CA SER A 666 21.22 -18.13 -29.93
C SER A 666 19.85 -18.03 -29.26
N ASN A 667 18.84 -17.61 -30.03
CA ASN A 667 17.44 -17.50 -29.58
C ASN A 667 16.49 -18.40 -30.40
N SER A 668 17.04 -19.45 -31.04
CA SER A 668 16.34 -20.36 -31.96
C SER A 668 15.87 -19.76 -33.29
N SER A 669 15.99 -18.45 -33.49
CA SER A 669 15.57 -17.76 -34.73
C SER A 669 16.71 -17.08 -35.49
N ASN A 670 17.81 -16.78 -34.81
CA ASN A 670 18.98 -16.10 -35.38
C ASN A 670 19.99 -17.06 -36.01
N THR A 671 20.89 -16.52 -36.85
CA THR A 671 21.88 -17.32 -37.57
C THR A 671 23.25 -17.26 -36.89
N VAL A 672 23.96 -18.40 -36.85
CA VAL A 672 25.28 -18.50 -36.20
C VAL A 672 26.32 -17.56 -36.82
N GLY A 673 26.21 -17.29 -38.12
CA GLY A 673 27.14 -16.42 -38.85
C GLY A 673 27.12 -14.96 -38.39
N ASP A 674 26.05 -14.52 -37.70
CA ASP A 674 25.96 -13.18 -37.13
C ASP A 674 26.74 -13.05 -35.80
N TYR A 675 26.96 -14.17 -35.10
CA TYR A 675 27.54 -14.22 -33.76
C TYR A 675 28.96 -14.80 -33.72
N ALA A 676 29.34 -15.60 -34.71
CA ALA A 676 30.57 -16.39 -34.65
C ALA A 676 31.37 -16.37 -35.97
N TRP A 677 32.69 -16.43 -35.83
CA TRP A 677 33.61 -16.78 -36.89
C TRP A 677 33.83 -18.30 -36.89
N SER A 678 33.39 -19.00 -37.93
CA SER A 678 33.46 -20.46 -38.10
C SER A 678 34.24 -20.85 -39.35
N SER A 679 34.41 -22.16 -39.59
CA SER A 679 34.98 -22.68 -40.85
C SER A 679 34.27 -22.16 -42.11
N ASP A 680 33.01 -21.74 -41.98
CA ASP A 680 32.15 -21.37 -43.10
C ASP A 680 32.36 -19.92 -43.54
N ASN A 681 32.83 -19.04 -42.65
CA ASN A 681 32.92 -17.61 -42.90
C ASN A 681 34.28 -16.97 -42.51
N SER A 682 35.16 -17.67 -41.81
CA SER A 682 36.42 -17.10 -41.31
C SER A 682 37.52 -17.03 -42.38
N SER A 683 37.37 -17.76 -43.49
CA SER A 683 38.46 -18.03 -44.45
C SER A 683 39.70 -18.67 -43.81
N PHE A 684 39.51 -19.47 -42.76
CA PHE A 684 40.56 -20.10 -41.96
C PHE A 684 41.58 -19.10 -41.38
N LYS A 685 41.09 -17.92 -40.98
CA LYS A 685 41.85 -16.93 -40.21
C LYS A 685 41.08 -16.50 -38.97
N THR A 686 41.81 -16.07 -37.95
CA THR A 686 41.26 -15.28 -36.85
C THR A 686 40.86 -13.89 -37.35
N HIS A 687 39.90 -13.25 -36.67
CA HIS A 687 39.35 -11.94 -37.03
C HIS A 687 39.39 -10.99 -35.84
N PRO A 688 39.32 -9.66 -36.07
CA PRO A 688 39.26 -8.69 -34.99
C PRO A 688 38.10 -9.00 -34.05
N VAL A 689 38.39 -9.05 -32.74
CA VAL A 689 37.39 -9.35 -31.72
C VAL A 689 36.25 -8.32 -31.73
N GLY A 690 35.06 -8.72 -31.30
CA GLY A 690 33.91 -7.82 -31.17
C GLY A 690 33.30 -7.36 -32.51
N THR A 691 33.66 -8.01 -33.62
CA THR A 691 33.12 -7.68 -34.96
C THR A 691 31.83 -8.42 -35.31
N LYS A 692 31.48 -9.44 -34.52
CA LYS A 692 30.19 -10.15 -34.55
C LYS A 692 29.23 -9.62 -33.49
N LEU A 693 28.01 -10.15 -33.42
CA LEU A 693 27.05 -9.82 -32.37
C LEU A 693 27.46 -10.47 -31.04
N ALA A 694 27.21 -9.76 -29.94
CA ALA A 694 27.40 -10.29 -28.59
C ALA A 694 26.21 -11.13 -28.13
N ASN A 695 26.45 -11.99 -27.13
CA ASN A 695 25.36 -12.65 -26.40
C ASN A 695 24.62 -11.70 -25.45
N GLU A 696 23.68 -12.23 -24.67
CA GLU A 696 22.78 -11.46 -23.80
C GLU A 696 23.49 -10.69 -22.67
N LEU A 697 24.76 -11.01 -22.37
CA LEU A 697 25.59 -10.28 -21.40
C LEU A 697 26.46 -9.19 -22.06
N GLY A 698 26.46 -9.11 -23.39
CA GLY A 698 27.36 -8.25 -24.15
C GLY A 698 28.78 -8.82 -24.27
N LEU A 699 28.93 -10.14 -24.16
CA LEU A 699 30.18 -10.87 -24.44
C LEU A 699 30.24 -11.28 -25.91
N TYR A 700 31.38 -11.06 -26.55
CA TYR A 700 31.60 -11.38 -27.95
C TYR A 700 32.49 -12.60 -28.09
N ASP A 701 32.41 -13.27 -29.24
CA ASP A 701 33.30 -14.35 -29.63
C ASP A 701 33.31 -15.54 -28.65
N MET A 702 32.28 -15.69 -27.80
CA MET A 702 32.08 -16.89 -26.97
C MET A 702 31.82 -18.15 -27.83
N SER A 703 31.61 -17.97 -29.13
CA SER A 703 31.52 -19.03 -30.12
C SER A 703 32.33 -18.64 -31.35
N GLY A 704 33.22 -19.54 -31.81
CA GLY A 704 34.08 -19.27 -32.96
C GLY A 704 35.36 -18.51 -32.63
N ASN A 705 35.99 -17.94 -33.66
CA ASN A 705 37.29 -17.24 -33.63
C ASN A 705 38.46 -18.08 -33.08
N VAL A 706 38.66 -18.20 -31.76
CA VAL A 706 39.59 -19.17 -31.16
C VAL A 706 38.94 -19.99 -30.05
N PHE A 707 39.43 -21.21 -29.86
CA PHE A 707 39.12 -21.97 -28.65
C PHE A 707 39.68 -21.24 -27.44
N GLU A 708 38.93 -21.25 -26.35
CA GLU A 708 39.30 -20.57 -25.13
C GLU A 708 39.70 -21.55 -24.03
N TRP A 709 40.92 -21.41 -23.52
CA TRP A 709 41.38 -22.18 -22.37
C TRP A 709 40.54 -21.89 -21.11
N CYS A 710 40.13 -22.97 -20.44
CA CYS A 710 39.56 -22.92 -19.09
C CYS A 710 40.59 -23.42 -18.06
N TRP A 711 40.35 -23.13 -16.78
CA TRP A 711 41.15 -23.64 -15.67
C TRP A 711 41.08 -25.17 -15.56
N ASP A 712 39.91 -25.74 -15.79
CA ASP A 712 39.56 -27.11 -15.42
C ASP A 712 40.38 -28.18 -16.17
N PHE A 713 40.69 -29.26 -15.46
CA PHE A 713 41.08 -30.51 -16.10
C PHE A 713 39.89 -31.14 -16.82
N PHE A 714 40.14 -31.76 -17.98
CA PHE A 714 39.11 -32.45 -18.74
C PHE A 714 38.77 -33.80 -18.09
N GLU A 715 37.61 -33.84 -17.44
CA GLU A 715 37.00 -35.03 -16.83
C GLU A 715 35.47 -34.99 -17.02
N ASN A 716 34.77 -36.10 -16.77
CA ASN A 716 33.31 -36.13 -16.80
C ASN A 716 32.70 -35.05 -15.90
N TYR A 717 31.56 -34.48 -16.31
CA TYR A 717 30.86 -33.53 -15.44
C TYR A 717 30.52 -34.19 -14.10
N PRO A 718 30.58 -33.44 -12.98
CA PRO A 718 30.16 -33.96 -11.70
C PRO A 718 28.67 -34.31 -11.75
N SER A 719 28.23 -35.27 -10.94
CA SER A 719 26.81 -35.55 -10.73
C SER A 719 26.24 -34.69 -9.61
N ASN A 720 24.93 -34.42 -9.65
CA ASN A 720 24.18 -33.65 -8.64
C ASN A 720 24.58 -32.17 -8.55
N THR A 721 23.96 -31.43 -7.63
CA THR A 721 24.26 -30.01 -7.44
C THR A 721 25.69 -29.78 -6.97
N VAL A 722 26.41 -28.86 -7.63
CA VAL A 722 27.75 -28.39 -7.24
C VAL A 722 27.79 -26.87 -7.11
N TYR A 723 28.64 -26.38 -6.21
CA TYR A 723 28.82 -24.95 -5.91
C TYR A 723 30.24 -24.54 -6.28
N ASP A 724 30.37 -23.46 -7.08
CA ASP A 724 31.65 -22.90 -7.52
C ASP A 724 32.66 -23.99 -7.93
N TYR A 725 32.22 -24.89 -8.82
CA TYR A 725 33.04 -26.04 -9.20
C TYR A 725 34.26 -25.60 -10.01
N HIS A 726 35.45 -25.92 -9.52
CA HIS A 726 36.74 -25.53 -10.08
C HIS A 726 37.43 -26.66 -10.88
N GLY A 727 36.67 -27.64 -11.35
CA GLY A 727 37.18 -28.79 -12.07
C GLY A 727 37.71 -29.92 -11.17
N ALA A 728 38.12 -31.03 -11.79
CA ALA A 728 38.75 -32.14 -11.08
C ALA A 728 40.14 -31.74 -10.52
N LEU A 729 40.54 -32.33 -9.38
CA LEU A 729 41.85 -32.05 -8.75
C LEU A 729 43.03 -32.55 -9.60
N THR A 730 42.81 -33.59 -10.41
CA THR A 730 43.78 -34.17 -11.34
C THR A 730 43.04 -34.57 -12.60
N GLY A 731 43.67 -34.43 -13.77
CA GLY A 731 43.09 -34.84 -15.06
C GLY A 731 43.87 -35.95 -15.74
N SER A 732 43.15 -36.84 -16.43
CA SER A 732 43.71 -37.95 -17.19
C SER A 732 44.11 -37.59 -18.64
N SER A 733 43.61 -36.46 -19.19
CA SER A 733 43.67 -36.20 -20.64
C SER A 733 44.05 -34.78 -21.10
N GLY A 734 44.11 -33.78 -20.21
CA GLY A 734 44.43 -32.39 -20.57
C GLY A 734 43.58 -31.35 -19.83
N ARG A 735 43.67 -30.08 -20.25
CA ARG A 735 42.82 -28.98 -19.79
C ARG A 735 41.69 -28.73 -20.79
N VAL A 736 40.59 -28.15 -20.30
CA VAL A 736 39.39 -27.86 -21.11
C VAL A 736 39.63 -26.65 -22.02
N CYS A 737 39.18 -26.78 -23.28
CA CYS A 737 38.95 -25.67 -24.20
C CYS A 737 37.47 -25.61 -24.61
N ARG A 738 36.93 -24.40 -24.76
CA ARG A 738 35.52 -24.14 -25.14
C ARG A 738 35.36 -23.19 -26.32
N GLY A 739 34.14 -23.11 -26.87
CA GLY A 739 33.72 -22.09 -27.84
C GLY A 739 33.93 -22.45 -29.31
N GLY A 740 34.78 -23.43 -29.62
CA GLY A 740 35.18 -23.68 -31.01
C GLY A 740 36.13 -22.61 -31.52
N SER A 741 36.33 -22.55 -32.83
CA SER A 741 37.24 -21.59 -33.47
C SER A 741 36.80 -21.23 -34.88
N GLY A 742 37.50 -20.30 -35.52
CA GLY A 742 37.34 -20.00 -36.95
C GLY A 742 37.64 -21.18 -37.86
N GLY A 743 38.32 -22.23 -37.39
CA GLY A 743 38.52 -23.48 -38.13
C GLY A 743 37.46 -24.55 -37.85
N SER A 744 36.53 -24.31 -36.92
CA SER A 744 35.56 -25.31 -36.45
C SER A 744 34.24 -25.22 -37.22
N ASN A 745 33.65 -26.39 -37.49
CA ASN A 745 32.26 -26.46 -37.88
C ASN A 745 31.38 -25.93 -36.73
N PRO A 746 30.35 -25.10 -36.98
CA PRO A 746 29.50 -24.54 -35.93
C PRO A 746 28.88 -25.55 -34.96
N SER A 747 28.66 -26.80 -35.40
CA SER A 747 28.15 -27.87 -34.52
C SER A 747 29.08 -28.21 -33.34
N TYR A 748 30.34 -27.78 -33.38
CA TYR A 748 31.30 -27.98 -32.29
C TYR A 748 31.37 -26.82 -31.29
N PHE A 749 30.68 -25.69 -31.51
CA PHE A 749 30.71 -24.56 -30.57
C PHE A 749 30.21 -24.88 -29.15
N PRO A 750 29.16 -25.71 -28.97
CA PRO A 750 28.73 -26.14 -27.65
C PRO A 750 29.67 -27.19 -27.02
N SER A 751 30.55 -27.80 -27.83
CA SER A 751 31.37 -28.92 -27.40
C SER A 751 32.52 -28.45 -26.50
N ARG A 752 32.93 -29.34 -25.60
CA ARG A 752 34.17 -29.22 -24.82
C ARG A 752 35.27 -30.04 -25.47
N TYR A 753 36.48 -29.48 -25.51
CA TYR A 753 37.64 -30.13 -26.11
C TYR A 753 38.74 -30.33 -25.06
N SER A 754 39.40 -31.49 -25.09
CA SER A 754 40.56 -31.78 -24.23
C SER A 754 41.85 -31.49 -24.97
N ALA A 755 42.73 -30.70 -24.37
CA ALA A 755 44.03 -30.40 -24.93
C ALA A 755 45.14 -30.49 -23.87
N GLY A 756 46.27 -31.11 -24.23
CA GLY A 756 47.46 -31.11 -23.38
C GLY A 756 47.94 -29.68 -23.09
N MET A 757 48.38 -29.41 -21.86
CA MET A 757 48.68 -28.05 -21.39
C MET A 757 49.78 -27.34 -22.19
N ALA A 758 50.73 -28.09 -22.75
CA ALA A 758 51.79 -27.57 -23.61
C ALA A 758 51.37 -27.35 -25.07
N SER A 759 50.18 -27.83 -25.48
CA SER A 759 49.71 -27.76 -26.86
C SER A 759 49.32 -26.34 -27.25
N ALA A 760 49.98 -25.81 -28.29
CA ALA A 760 49.63 -24.55 -28.93
C ALA A 760 49.18 -24.78 -30.37
N SER A 761 48.25 -23.97 -30.88
CA SER A 761 47.86 -23.95 -32.29
C SER A 761 47.30 -22.58 -32.69
N ASN A 762 47.15 -22.35 -34.00
CA ASN A 762 46.54 -21.14 -34.56
C ASN A 762 45.06 -20.95 -34.22
N TRP A 763 44.45 -21.90 -33.51
CA TRP A 763 43.05 -21.89 -33.12
C TRP A 763 42.83 -21.89 -31.62
N LYS A 764 43.89 -21.70 -30.81
CA LYS A 764 43.80 -21.70 -29.35
C LYS A 764 44.28 -20.36 -28.79
N GLY A 765 43.36 -19.66 -28.14
CA GLY A 765 43.61 -18.47 -27.34
C GLY A 765 42.92 -18.62 -25.97
N PHE A 766 42.53 -17.50 -25.38
CA PHE A 766 41.84 -17.49 -24.09
C PHE A 766 41.20 -16.13 -23.82
N ARG A 767 40.32 -16.12 -22.83
CA ARG A 767 39.81 -14.91 -22.19
C ARG A 767 40.05 -14.99 -20.68
N VAL A 768 39.87 -13.88 -19.98
CA VAL A 768 40.15 -13.81 -18.54
C VAL A 768 38.93 -13.42 -17.74
N VAL A 769 38.90 -13.86 -16.49
CA VAL A 769 37.92 -13.44 -15.49
C VAL A 769 38.60 -12.93 -14.23
N ARG A 770 37.85 -12.22 -13.39
CA ARG A 770 38.24 -11.84 -12.03
C ARG A 770 37.01 -11.70 -11.12
N PRO A 771 37.16 -11.76 -9.78
CA PRO A 771 36.06 -11.60 -8.85
C PRO A 771 35.27 -10.31 -9.03
#